data_AF-A0AAE1GM68-F1
#
_entry.id   AF-A0AAE1GM68-F1
#
_cell.length_a   1.000
_cell.length_b   1.000
_cell.length_c   1.000
_cell.angle_alpha   90.00
_cell.angle_beta   90.00
_cell.angle_gamma   90.00
#
_symmetry.space_group_name_H-M   'P 1'
#
loop_
_entity.id
_entity.type
_entity.pdbx_description
1 polymer ?
#
loop_
_entity_poly.entity_id
_entity_poly.type
_entity_poly.pdbx_seq_one_letter_code
_entity_poly.pdbx_strand_id
1 'polypeptide(L)'
;MRVGEELLGKTSGRGAPQDKESWWWNREVQEKIRLKKEAKKKWDLSGRDDDKVAAKAAKKEAKKAVAQAKARAVNEIYEDLETTEGQKKIYRMAKMRNKATKDFTQIKQIKHEDGRVLSNEREIQNRWKVYFEKLLNEENERRVFGEGTVNVRDTPEISREEVKIALRKMKNGKALGPDEIPAEVWKSLEEEGIDVLWDLLSKIHDQEKMPDAWRDSVIVPIYKEKGDIQECGNYRGIKLMSHTMKIWERVIERKIREETEIGEQQFGFMPGRGTTDAIFIVRQLLEKYGEKQQKLHLIFIDLEKAYDRIPRGEVWRCLRERGASEKYVRLVMDMYEGVRTQVRTCVGVTEKFPVTVGLHQGSSLSPYIFDLIMDVLGDGIIAPAPWDMLFADDIILIDTTKERVQQKLERWRRAMEDRGFKISRAKTEYMVFNGEEEIGDVMLGGERLKRVNTFKYLGSSVASDGTLDYEINHRIQSGWRNWKNTSGVLCDKKISARVKGKVYKTVVRPAFMYGAETWPIKKTQEKKLEVAEMRMLRWMCGVTRYDRIRNKRIRGTTKVIEISKKVQERRLQWYGHVMRREENNIAKKVMNIEVEGRRKRGRPRRRWKDCVDEDLKEKNLTGDEYGDRGQWKQLTKNSDPV
;
A
#
# COMPACT_ATOMS: atom_id res chain seq x y z
N MET A 1 -29.97 6.41 27.00
CA MET A 1 -29.22 5.38 27.77
C MET A 1 -29.66 3.95 27.51
N ARG A 2 -30.96 3.63 27.36
CA ARG A 2 -31.44 2.24 27.13
C ARG A 2 -30.91 1.56 25.85
N VAL A 3 -30.84 2.27 24.73
CA VAL A 3 -30.38 1.71 23.43
C VAL A 3 -28.88 1.31 23.44
N GLY A 4 -28.06 2.02 24.23
CA GLY A 4 -26.63 1.71 24.35
C GLY A 4 -26.34 0.43 25.14
N GLU A 5 -27.20 0.06 26.08
CA GLU A 5 -27.05 -1.19 26.86
C GLU A 5 -27.42 -2.42 26.04
N GLU A 6 -28.38 -2.30 25.11
CA GLU A 6 -28.80 -3.38 24.21
C GLU A 6 -27.79 -3.64 23.08
N LEU A 7 -27.13 -2.60 22.55
CA LEU A 7 -26.18 -2.75 21.43
C LEU A 7 -24.75 -3.12 21.86
N LEU A 8 -24.30 -2.68 23.05
CA LEU A 8 -22.89 -2.80 23.47
C LEU A 8 -22.68 -3.78 24.63
N GLY A 9 -23.75 -4.15 25.35
CA GLY A 9 -23.68 -4.99 26.54
C GLY A 9 -23.09 -4.30 27.77
N LYS A 10 -23.50 -4.75 28.97
CA LYS A 10 -22.89 -4.31 30.24
C LYS A 10 -21.62 -5.10 30.54
N THR A 11 -20.48 -4.43 30.54
CA THR A 11 -19.26 -4.98 31.14
C THR A 11 -19.37 -4.89 32.66
N SER A 12 -19.82 -5.97 33.29
CA SER A 12 -19.59 -6.12 34.73
C SER A 12 -18.08 -6.26 34.96
N GLY A 13 -17.49 -5.34 35.73
CA GLY A 13 -16.05 -5.28 36.03
C GLY A 13 -15.49 -6.48 36.81
N ARG A 14 -16.20 -7.61 36.82
CA ARG A 14 -15.70 -8.91 37.21
C ARG A 14 -15.56 -9.69 35.91
N GLY A 15 -14.33 -9.84 35.44
CA GLY A 15 -14.05 -10.73 34.32
C GLY A 15 -14.76 -12.05 34.55
N ALA A 16 -15.55 -12.49 33.57
CA ALA A 16 -16.13 -13.83 33.60
C ALA A 16 -15.02 -14.80 34.04
N PRO A 17 -15.29 -15.77 34.93
CA PRO A 17 -14.37 -16.87 35.13
C PRO A 17 -13.98 -17.32 33.73
N GLN A 18 -12.67 -17.37 33.44
CA GLN A 18 -12.21 -18.02 32.22
C GLN A 18 -12.62 -19.48 32.35
N ASP A 19 -13.85 -19.77 31.99
CA ASP A 19 -14.26 -21.11 31.68
C ASP A 19 -13.30 -21.55 30.60
N LYS A 20 -12.49 -22.54 30.95
CA LYS A 20 -11.55 -23.24 30.09
C LYS A 20 -12.30 -24.05 29.01
N GLU A 21 -13.44 -23.56 28.53
CA GLU A 21 -14.11 -24.13 27.39
C GLU A 21 -13.29 -23.77 26.17
N SER A 22 -12.54 -24.77 25.72
CA SER A 22 -11.72 -24.66 24.53
C SER A 22 -12.58 -24.20 23.36
N TRP A 23 -12.07 -23.34 22.48
CA TRP A 23 -12.78 -22.73 21.33
C TRP A 23 -13.55 -23.67 20.38
N TRP A 24 -13.46 -24.99 20.55
CA TRP A 24 -14.16 -26.05 19.80
C TRP A 24 -15.22 -26.79 20.65
N TRP A 25 -15.46 -26.34 21.88
CA TRP A 25 -16.38 -26.94 22.83
C TRP A 25 -17.83 -26.56 22.51
N ASN A 26 -18.74 -27.54 22.52
CA ASN A 26 -20.15 -27.33 22.22
C ASN A 26 -21.04 -28.26 23.07
N ARG A 27 -22.35 -28.01 23.05
CA ARG A 27 -23.34 -28.77 23.84
C ARG A 27 -23.30 -30.27 23.58
N GLU A 28 -23.04 -30.68 22.33
CA GLU A 28 -22.94 -32.09 21.94
C GLU A 28 -21.73 -32.79 22.60
N VAL A 29 -20.57 -32.12 22.63
CA VAL A 29 -19.36 -32.61 23.31
C VAL A 29 -19.57 -32.70 24.82
N GLN A 30 -20.21 -31.68 25.41
CA GLN A 30 -20.50 -31.63 26.83
C GLN A 30 -21.37 -32.84 27.25
N GLU A 31 -22.43 -33.12 26.49
CA GLU A 31 -23.34 -34.22 26.77
C GLU A 31 -22.67 -35.59 26.61
N LYS A 32 -21.90 -35.80 25.53
CA LYS A 32 -21.18 -37.07 25.32
C LYS A 32 -20.09 -37.30 26.37
N ILE A 33 -19.46 -36.24 26.89
CA ILE A 33 -18.49 -36.34 28.00
C ILE A 33 -19.20 -36.64 29.33
N ARG A 34 -20.38 -36.07 29.57
CA ARG A 34 -21.21 -36.38 30.74
C ARG A 34 -21.61 -37.86 30.76
N LEU A 35 -22.17 -38.37 29.66
CA LEU A 35 -22.53 -39.78 29.50
C LEU A 35 -21.34 -40.73 29.67
N LYS A 36 -20.15 -40.34 29.17
CA LYS A 36 -18.91 -41.09 29.42
C LYS A 36 -18.55 -41.13 30.91
N LYS A 37 -18.68 -40.02 31.64
CA LYS A 37 -18.36 -39.96 33.08
C LYS A 37 -19.36 -40.80 33.89
N GLU A 38 -20.65 -40.75 33.55
CA GLU A 38 -21.71 -41.53 34.20
C GLU A 38 -21.54 -43.03 33.95
N ALA A 39 -21.31 -43.45 32.71
CA ALA A 39 -21.06 -44.85 32.37
C ALA A 39 -19.79 -45.39 33.04
N LYS A 40 -18.75 -44.56 33.16
CA LYS A 40 -17.53 -44.93 33.88
C LYS A 40 -17.79 -45.07 35.39
N LYS A 41 -18.50 -44.11 36.01
CA LYS A 41 -18.86 -44.18 37.44
C LYS A 41 -19.70 -45.42 37.74
N LYS A 42 -20.62 -45.77 36.84
CA LYS A 42 -21.45 -46.98 36.95
C LYS A 42 -20.60 -48.25 36.90
N TRP A 43 -19.65 -48.35 35.96
CA TRP A 43 -18.72 -49.48 35.89
C TRP A 43 -17.79 -49.57 37.11
N ASP A 44 -17.25 -48.43 37.56
CA ASP A 44 -16.38 -48.35 38.74
C ASP A 44 -17.11 -48.81 40.02
N LEU A 45 -18.44 -48.68 40.08
CA LEU A 45 -19.30 -49.13 41.19
C LEU A 45 -19.79 -50.58 41.04
N SER A 46 -20.10 -51.03 39.82
CA SER A 46 -20.79 -52.31 39.60
C SER A 46 -19.84 -53.48 39.29
N GLY A 47 -18.67 -53.21 38.70
CA GLY A 47 -17.71 -54.23 38.29
C GLY A 47 -18.17 -55.18 37.16
N ARG A 48 -19.39 -55.02 36.63
CA ARG A 48 -19.98 -55.94 35.63
C ARG A 48 -19.40 -55.74 34.24
N ASP A 49 -19.27 -56.81 33.47
CA ASP A 49 -18.74 -56.75 32.10
C ASP A 49 -19.68 -56.00 31.13
N ASP A 50 -20.99 -56.02 31.34
CA ASP A 50 -21.94 -55.23 30.53
C ASP A 50 -21.74 -53.71 30.70
N ASP A 51 -21.52 -53.26 31.94
CA ASP A 51 -21.25 -51.84 32.23
C ASP A 51 -19.87 -51.41 31.69
N LYS A 52 -18.90 -52.34 31.61
CA LYS A 52 -17.59 -52.12 30.96
C LYS A 52 -17.72 -51.95 29.45
N VAL A 53 -18.57 -52.74 28.79
CA VAL A 53 -18.89 -52.59 27.36
C VAL A 53 -19.55 -51.23 27.10
N ALA A 54 -20.53 -50.86 27.93
CA ALA A 54 -21.21 -49.56 27.86
C ALA A 54 -20.23 -48.38 28.06
N ALA A 55 -19.33 -48.47 29.05
CA ALA A 55 -18.31 -47.45 29.30
C ALA A 55 -17.29 -47.32 28.14
N LYS A 56 -16.91 -48.43 27.50
CA LYS A 56 -16.07 -48.41 26.29
C LYS A 56 -16.79 -47.76 25.10
N ALA A 57 -18.06 -48.09 24.88
CA ALA A 57 -18.88 -47.49 23.82
C ALA A 57 -19.04 -45.97 24.03
N ALA A 58 -19.41 -45.53 25.24
CA ALA A 58 -19.52 -44.12 25.59
C ALA A 58 -18.19 -43.36 25.45
N LYS A 59 -17.05 -44.01 25.77
CA LYS A 59 -15.71 -43.43 25.54
C LYS A 59 -15.39 -43.27 24.05
N LYS A 60 -15.80 -44.21 23.19
CA LYS A 60 -15.61 -44.13 21.73
C LYS A 60 -16.47 -43.01 21.14
N GLU A 61 -17.73 -42.91 21.54
CA GLU A 61 -18.64 -41.84 21.12
C GLU A 61 -18.17 -40.46 21.58
N ALA A 62 -17.72 -40.30 22.83
CA ALA A 62 -17.14 -39.04 23.30
C ALA A 62 -15.88 -38.65 22.51
N LYS A 63 -15.01 -39.61 22.17
CA LYS A 63 -13.84 -39.34 21.30
C LYS A 63 -14.25 -38.91 19.90
N LYS A 64 -15.28 -39.54 19.32
CA LYS A 64 -15.82 -39.20 17.99
C LYS A 64 -16.42 -37.79 17.98
N ALA A 65 -17.25 -37.46 18.97
CA ALA A 65 -17.87 -36.14 19.12
C ALA A 65 -16.81 -35.03 19.28
N VAL A 66 -15.78 -35.25 20.13
CA VAL A 66 -14.66 -34.31 20.28
C VAL A 66 -13.88 -34.14 18.97
N ALA A 67 -13.64 -35.22 18.22
CA ALA A 67 -12.96 -35.14 16.93
C ALA A 67 -13.79 -34.36 15.89
N GLN A 68 -15.10 -34.61 15.83
CA GLN A 68 -16.02 -33.92 14.93
C GLN A 68 -16.19 -32.44 15.29
N ALA A 69 -16.28 -32.09 16.59
CA ALA A 69 -16.38 -30.71 17.04
C ALA A 69 -15.09 -29.93 16.75
N LYS A 70 -13.92 -30.53 16.97
CA LYS A 70 -12.64 -29.96 16.52
C LYS A 70 -12.58 -29.79 15.01
N ALA A 71 -13.03 -30.76 14.23
CA ALA A 71 -13.04 -30.66 12.78
C ALA A 71 -13.98 -29.56 12.28
N ARG A 72 -15.18 -29.45 12.86
CA ARG A 72 -16.17 -28.39 12.57
C ARG A 72 -15.64 -27.01 12.92
N ALA A 73 -15.15 -26.79 14.14
CA ALA A 73 -14.61 -25.49 14.55
C ALA A 73 -13.39 -25.09 13.70
N VAL A 74 -12.53 -26.05 13.34
CA VAL A 74 -11.43 -25.82 12.39
C VAL A 74 -11.96 -25.41 11.00
N ASN A 75 -13.05 -26.02 10.53
CA ASN A 75 -13.71 -25.69 9.25
C ASN A 75 -14.42 -24.34 9.28
N GLU A 76 -15.11 -23.97 10.35
CA GLU A 76 -15.72 -22.65 10.52
C GLU A 76 -14.66 -21.55 10.52
N ILE A 77 -13.56 -21.75 11.26
CA ILE A 77 -12.39 -20.87 11.15
C ILE A 77 -11.89 -20.85 9.70
N TYR A 78 -11.91 -21.96 8.96
CA TYR A 78 -11.52 -21.93 7.55
C TYR A 78 -12.46 -21.13 6.67
N GLU A 79 -13.77 -21.29 6.81
CA GLU A 79 -14.78 -20.55 6.04
C GLU A 79 -14.68 -19.06 6.32
N ASP A 80 -14.56 -18.68 7.60
CA ASP A 80 -14.29 -17.31 8.03
C ASP A 80 -13.01 -16.77 7.39
N LEU A 81 -11.95 -17.56 7.35
CA LEU A 81 -10.67 -17.19 6.73
C LEU A 81 -10.69 -17.18 5.20
N GLU A 82 -11.71 -17.76 4.56
CA GLU A 82 -11.94 -17.67 3.12
C GLU A 82 -12.64 -16.36 2.74
N THR A 83 -13.35 -15.75 3.68
CA THR A 83 -13.89 -14.40 3.48
C THR A 83 -12.78 -13.36 3.35
N THR A 84 -13.07 -12.29 2.60
CA THR A 84 -12.17 -11.13 2.49
C THR A 84 -11.88 -10.51 3.86
N GLU A 85 -12.83 -10.58 4.79
CA GLU A 85 -12.69 -10.04 6.14
C GLU A 85 -11.75 -10.89 7.03
N GLY A 86 -11.87 -12.22 6.95
CA GLY A 86 -10.98 -13.14 7.66
C GLY A 86 -9.53 -13.03 7.19
N GLN A 87 -9.31 -12.89 5.88
CA GLN A 87 -7.96 -12.60 5.34
C GLN A 87 -7.40 -11.29 5.89
N LYS A 88 -8.20 -10.22 5.92
CA LYS A 88 -7.80 -8.92 6.52
C LYS A 88 -7.53 -9.05 8.03
N LYS A 89 -8.27 -9.91 8.74
CA LYS A 89 -8.07 -10.17 10.17
C LYS A 89 -6.74 -10.87 10.43
N ILE A 90 -6.39 -11.92 9.67
CA ILE A 90 -5.07 -12.57 9.73
C ILE A 90 -3.96 -11.54 9.48
N TYR A 91 -4.09 -10.77 8.40
CA TYR A 91 -3.07 -9.79 8.05
C TYR A 91 -2.87 -8.76 9.17
N ARG A 92 -3.96 -8.27 9.77
CA ARG A 92 -3.92 -7.36 10.93
C ARG A 92 -3.24 -8.02 12.13
N MET A 93 -3.61 -9.26 12.49
CA MET A 93 -3.01 -9.99 13.61
C MET A 93 -1.51 -10.23 13.42
N ALA A 94 -1.10 -10.65 12.22
CA ALA A 94 0.31 -10.80 11.84
C ALA A 94 1.07 -9.48 12.01
N LYS A 95 0.49 -8.37 11.55
CA LYS A 95 1.09 -7.04 11.66
C LYS A 95 1.18 -6.55 13.11
N MET A 96 0.14 -6.76 13.92
CA MET A 96 0.13 -6.40 15.34
C MET A 96 1.16 -7.19 16.12
N ARG A 97 1.26 -8.51 15.90
CA ARG A 97 2.27 -9.36 16.53
C ARG A 97 3.69 -8.93 16.16
N ASN A 98 3.93 -8.64 14.88
CA ASN A 98 5.23 -8.09 14.44
C ASN A 98 5.54 -6.74 15.10
N LYS A 99 4.55 -5.84 15.22
CA LYS A 99 4.72 -4.56 15.91
C LYS A 99 5.08 -4.76 17.39
N ALA A 100 4.45 -5.73 18.06
CA ALA A 100 4.73 -6.05 19.46
C ALA A 100 6.11 -6.70 19.68
N THR A 101 6.65 -7.41 18.67
CA THR A 101 8.01 -7.98 18.74
C THR A 101 9.12 -6.98 18.37
N LYS A 102 8.78 -5.75 17.97
CA LYS A 102 9.76 -4.71 17.63
C LYS A 102 9.93 -3.78 18.84
N ASP A 103 11.15 -3.74 19.38
CA ASP A 103 11.54 -2.88 20.53
C ASP A 103 11.43 -1.37 20.24
N PHE A 104 11.28 -1.00 18.96
CA PHE A 104 11.10 0.37 18.48
C PHE A 104 9.80 1.06 18.92
N THR A 105 8.91 0.37 19.64
CA THR A 105 7.67 0.98 20.15
C THR A 105 7.89 1.83 21.41
N GLN A 106 9.05 1.72 22.06
CA GLN A 106 9.43 2.47 23.25
C GLN A 106 10.74 3.24 23.03
N ILE A 107 10.74 4.18 22.09
CA ILE A 107 11.94 4.99 21.81
C ILE A 107 12.09 6.03 22.91
N LYS A 108 12.87 5.68 23.93
CA LYS A 108 13.15 6.56 25.07
C LYS A 108 14.35 7.47 24.84
N GLN A 109 14.94 7.44 23.63
CA GLN A 109 16.17 8.16 23.32
C GLN A 109 16.15 8.75 21.90
N ILE A 110 16.44 10.04 21.77
CA ILE A 110 16.45 10.79 20.50
C ILE A 110 17.67 11.69 20.45
N LYS A 111 18.31 11.80 19.29
CA LYS A 111 19.44 12.72 19.09
C LYS A 111 18.97 14.17 19.00
N HIS A 112 19.61 15.02 19.78
CA HIS A 112 19.58 16.47 19.63
C HIS A 112 20.37 16.90 18.37
N GLU A 113 20.28 18.17 17.99
CA GLU A 113 20.89 18.68 16.75
C GLU A 113 22.43 18.65 16.77
N ASP A 114 23.02 18.73 17.95
CA ASP A 114 24.47 18.61 18.22
C ASP A 114 24.97 17.15 18.29
N GLY A 115 24.09 16.17 18.10
CA GLY A 115 24.41 14.75 18.20
C GLY A 115 24.31 14.14 19.60
N ARG A 116 24.00 14.93 20.64
CA ARG A 116 23.80 14.40 22.01
C ARG A 116 22.52 13.55 22.06
N VAL A 117 22.53 12.47 22.83
CA VAL A 117 21.34 11.62 23.00
C VAL A 117 20.50 12.13 24.18
N LEU A 118 19.28 12.57 23.89
CA LEU A 118 18.28 12.99 24.87
C LEU A 118 17.56 11.76 25.42
N SER A 119 17.44 11.66 26.75
CA SER A 119 16.72 10.58 27.44
C SER A 119 15.60 11.10 28.35
N ASN A 120 15.57 12.40 28.63
CA ASN A 120 14.53 13.04 29.42
C ASN A 120 13.24 13.21 28.60
N GLU A 121 12.10 12.83 29.17
CA GLU A 121 10.80 12.87 28.49
C GLU A 121 10.43 14.27 27.97
N ARG A 122 10.69 15.33 28.76
CA ARG A 122 10.41 16.72 28.36
C ARG A 122 11.33 17.18 27.23
N GLU A 123 12.61 16.81 27.28
CA GLU A 123 13.56 17.13 26.22
C GLU A 123 13.20 16.42 24.91
N ILE A 124 12.74 15.17 24.99
CA ILE A 124 12.27 14.39 23.83
C ILE A 124 11.03 15.04 23.21
N GLN A 125 10.05 15.42 24.03
CA GLN A 125 8.85 16.13 23.56
C GLN A 125 9.22 17.46 22.88
N ASN A 126 10.09 18.25 23.51
CA ASN A 126 10.53 19.52 22.95
C ASN A 126 11.30 19.32 21.63
N ARG A 127 12.19 18.32 21.56
CA ARG A 127 12.93 17.99 20.33
C ARG A 127 12.01 17.66 19.16
N TRP A 128 10.94 16.89 19.40
CA TRP A 128 9.91 16.60 18.40
C TRP A 128 9.13 17.84 17.98
N LYS A 129 8.72 18.67 18.95
CA LYS A 129 8.02 19.94 18.69
C LYS A 129 8.88 20.82 17.78
N VAL A 130 10.09 21.16 18.21
CA VAL A 130 11.04 22.00 17.46
C VAL A 130 11.30 21.44 16.06
N TYR A 131 11.49 20.12 15.93
CA TYR A 131 11.71 19.50 14.62
C TYR A 131 10.53 19.71 13.66
N PHE A 132 9.31 19.41 14.09
CA PHE A 132 8.13 19.52 13.23
C PHE A 132 7.67 20.96 13.04
N GLU A 133 7.84 21.81 14.05
CA GLU A 133 7.57 23.24 13.97
C GLU A 133 8.47 23.90 12.93
N LYS A 134 9.78 23.61 12.97
CA LYS A 134 10.71 24.05 11.93
C LYS A 134 10.33 23.51 10.56
N LEU A 135 10.02 22.21 10.47
CA LEU A 135 9.68 21.56 9.20
C LEU A 135 8.42 22.16 8.54
N LEU A 136 7.40 22.50 9.32
CA LEU A 136 6.08 22.90 8.83
C LEU A 136 5.85 24.42 8.80
N ASN A 137 6.87 25.21 9.13
CA ASN A 137 6.81 26.67 9.11
C ASN A 137 7.99 27.33 8.35
N GLU A 138 9.02 26.57 7.96
CA GLU A 138 10.08 27.07 7.08
C GLU A 138 9.72 26.89 5.60
N GLU A 139 9.66 28.00 4.88
CA GLU A 139 9.55 28.03 3.42
C GLU A 139 10.95 28.01 2.78
N ASN A 140 11.07 27.36 1.62
CA ASN A 140 12.30 27.47 0.82
C ASN A 140 12.30 28.79 0.04
N GLU A 141 13.48 29.26 -0.33
CA GLU A 141 13.61 30.39 -1.27
C GLU A 141 12.86 30.10 -2.58
N ARG A 142 12.12 31.09 -3.06
CA ARG A 142 11.40 31.02 -4.34
C ARG A 142 11.25 32.40 -4.95
N ARG A 143 10.92 32.41 -6.25
CA ARG A 143 10.44 33.62 -6.91
C ARG A 143 9.00 33.89 -6.53
N VAL A 144 8.64 35.17 -6.46
CA VAL A 144 7.25 35.58 -6.26
C VAL A 144 6.57 35.61 -7.63
N PHE A 145 5.58 34.75 -7.82
CA PHE A 145 4.70 34.77 -8.98
C PHE A 145 3.39 35.49 -8.63
N GLY A 146 2.71 36.04 -9.63
CA GLY A 146 1.38 36.63 -9.44
C GLY A 146 0.36 35.62 -8.91
N GLU A 147 -0.76 36.09 -8.37
CA GLU A 147 -1.74 35.27 -7.65
C GLU A 147 -2.59 34.34 -8.55
N GLY A 148 -2.31 34.30 -9.86
CA GLY A 148 -3.13 33.61 -10.86
C GLY A 148 -4.40 34.41 -11.23
N THR A 149 -5.04 34.04 -12.33
CA THR A 149 -6.29 34.69 -12.75
C THR A 149 -7.44 34.15 -11.92
N VAL A 150 -8.18 35.05 -11.26
CA VAL A 150 -9.38 34.69 -10.50
C VAL A 150 -10.47 34.21 -11.46
N ASN A 151 -10.94 32.97 -11.26
CA ASN A 151 -12.04 32.41 -12.03
C ASN A 151 -13.34 32.48 -11.22
N VAL A 152 -14.11 33.54 -11.42
CA VAL A 152 -15.44 33.69 -10.79
C VAL A 152 -16.48 33.00 -11.68
N ARG A 153 -17.00 31.87 -11.21
CA ARG A 153 -18.14 31.18 -11.82
C ARG A 153 -19.07 30.65 -10.75
N ASP A 154 -20.32 30.44 -11.14
CA ASP A 154 -21.31 29.81 -10.27
C ASP A 154 -20.92 28.36 -10.02
N THR A 155 -20.78 28.03 -8.74
CA THR A 155 -20.49 26.67 -8.28
C THR A 155 -21.79 25.97 -7.90
N PRO A 156 -22.04 24.74 -8.37
CA PRO A 156 -23.23 23.99 -7.99
C PRO A 156 -23.26 23.72 -6.48
N GLU A 157 -24.46 23.70 -5.91
CA GLU A 157 -24.66 23.29 -4.53
C GLU A 157 -24.17 21.85 -4.27
N ILE A 158 -23.98 21.54 -2.99
CA ILE A 158 -23.63 20.19 -2.56
C ILE A 158 -24.90 19.36 -2.49
N SER A 159 -24.90 18.28 -3.26
CA SER A 159 -25.98 17.32 -3.23
C SER A 159 -25.79 16.32 -2.09
N ARG A 160 -26.93 15.84 -1.57
CA ARG A 160 -26.99 14.75 -0.60
C ARG A 160 -26.26 13.48 -1.08
N GLU A 161 -26.34 13.16 -2.37
CA GLU A 161 -25.70 11.97 -2.94
C GLU A 161 -24.17 12.09 -2.96
N GLU A 162 -23.61 13.28 -3.13
CA GLU A 162 -22.16 13.50 -3.03
C GLU A 162 -21.63 13.19 -1.63
N VAL A 163 -22.36 13.63 -0.60
CA VAL A 163 -22.04 13.33 0.80
C VAL A 163 -22.12 11.82 1.07
N LYS A 164 -23.17 11.16 0.56
CA LYS A 164 -23.33 9.71 0.65
C LYS A 164 -22.18 8.94 -0.01
N ILE A 165 -21.75 9.35 -1.20
CA ILE A 165 -20.61 8.77 -1.90
C ILE A 165 -19.31 8.99 -1.12
N ALA A 166 -19.09 10.19 -0.57
CA ALA A 166 -17.93 10.51 0.24
C ALA A 166 -17.85 9.66 1.51
N LEU A 167 -18.98 9.50 2.23
CA LEU A 167 -19.09 8.68 3.43
C LEU A 167 -18.84 7.20 3.14
N ARG A 168 -19.39 6.67 2.05
CA ARG A 168 -19.16 5.28 1.61
C ARG A 168 -17.68 4.99 1.34
N LYS A 169 -16.92 5.97 0.82
CA LYS A 169 -15.48 5.85 0.57
C LYS A 169 -14.63 5.86 1.85
N MET A 170 -15.16 6.29 3.00
CA MET A 170 -14.43 6.26 4.27
C MET A 170 -14.15 4.82 4.71
N LYS A 171 -12.97 4.55 5.27
CA LYS A 171 -12.57 3.22 5.73
C LYS A 171 -12.81 3.07 7.24
N ASN A 172 -13.27 1.91 7.66
CA ASN A 172 -13.46 1.58 9.08
C ASN A 172 -12.13 1.21 9.76
N GLY A 173 -12.06 1.33 11.08
CA GLY A 173 -10.93 1.01 11.94
C GLY A 173 -9.74 1.97 11.75
N LYS A 174 -10.01 3.23 11.43
CA LYS A 174 -8.98 4.27 11.25
C LYS A 174 -8.71 5.00 12.56
N ALA A 175 -7.47 5.45 12.73
CA ALA A 175 -7.05 6.22 13.91
C ALA A 175 -7.76 7.58 13.91
N LEU A 176 -8.28 7.96 15.07
CA LEU A 176 -9.13 9.14 15.25
C LEU A 176 -8.32 10.44 15.28
N GLY A 177 -8.99 11.52 14.87
CA GLY A 177 -8.51 12.89 15.07
C GLY A 177 -8.74 13.39 16.50
N PRO A 178 -8.51 14.69 16.75
CA PRO A 178 -8.71 15.29 18.07
C PRO A 178 -10.15 15.30 18.57
N ASP A 179 -11.13 15.22 17.65
CA ASP A 179 -12.55 15.21 17.96
C ASP A 179 -13.08 13.85 18.45
N GLU A 180 -12.27 12.80 18.31
CA GLU A 180 -12.61 11.43 18.69
C GLU A 180 -13.89 10.86 18.04
N ILE A 181 -14.35 11.44 16.91
CA ILE A 181 -15.53 10.98 16.17
C ILE A 181 -15.09 10.01 15.05
N PRO A 182 -15.36 8.70 15.16
CA PRO A 182 -15.09 7.74 14.09
C PRO A 182 -16.02 7.93 12.88
N ALA A 183 -15.59 7.49 11.71
CA ALA A 183 -16.43 7.54 10.50
C ALA A 183 -17.61 6.56 10.61
N GLU A 184 -17.45 5.55 11.46
CA GLU A 184 -18.43 4.53 11.78
C GLU A 184 -19.68 5.09 12.45
N VAL A 185 -19.56 6.17 13.25
CA VAL A 185 -20.73 6.85 13.84
C VAL A 185 -21.64 7.35 12.72
N TRP A 186 -21.08 8.05 11.74
CA TRP A 186 -21.84 8.55 10.59
C TRP A 186 -22.44 7.42 9.75
N LYS A 187 -21.74 6.28 9.63
CA LYS A 187 -22.25 5.12 8.89
C LYS A 187 -23.35 4.37 9.63
N SER A 188 -23.31 4.32 10.96
CA SER A 188 -24.32 3.64 11.76
C SER A 188 -25.63 4.41 11.84
N LEU A 189 -25.60 5.72 11.59
CA LEU A 189 -26.77 6.59 11.52
C LEU A 189 -27.45 6.57 10.13
N GLU A 190 -26.94 5.76 9.20
CA GLU A 190 -27.50 5.55 7.86
C GLU A 190 -27.93 6.85 7.15
N GLU A 191 -29.22 6.99 6.83
CA GLU A 191 -29.75 8.15 6.11
C GLU A 191 -29.79 9.42 6.97
N GLU A 192 -30.09 9.32 8.27
CA GLU A 192 -30.11 10.46 9.20
C GLU A 192 -28.72 11.06 9.38
N GLY A 193 -27.69 10.21 9.44
CA GLY A 193 -26.30 10.63 9.48
C GLY A 193 -25.88 11.39 8.21
N ILE A 194 -26.41 10.99 7.06
CA ILE A 194 -26.18 11.68 5.78
C ILE A 194 -26.87 13.05 5.78
N ASP A 195 -28.09 13.15 6.30
CA ASP A 195 -28.84 14.41 6.34
C ASP A 195 -28.15 15.45 7.23
N VAL A 196 -27.68 15.04 8.42
CA VAL A 196 -26.92 15.91 9.33
C VAL A 196 -25.61 16.37 8.68
N LEU A 197 -24.88 15.45 8.03
CA LEU A 197 -23.64 15.81 7.33
C LEU A 197 -23.94 16.76 6.17
N TRP A 198 -24.99 16.50 5.40
CA TRP A 198 -25.35 17.34 4.27
C TRP A 198 -25.71 18.76 4.71
N ASP A 199 -26.56 18.94 5.73
CA ASP A 199 -26.89 20.26 6.28
C ASP A 199 -25.62 21.01 6.75
N LEU A 200 -24.73 20.33 7.48
CA LEU A 200 -23.46 20.91 7.92
C LEU A 200 -22.57 21.33 6.75
N LEU A 201 -22.36 20.45 5.76
CA LEU A 201 -21.45 20.71 4.65
C LEU A 201 -22.01 21.77 3.69
N SER A 202 -23.33 21.84 3.50
CA SER A 202 -23.99 22.90 2.75
C SER A 202 -23.80 24.26 3.42
N LYS A 203 -23.99 24.35 4.75
CA LYS A 203 -23.71 25.59 5.50
C LYS A 203 -22.25 26.04 5.36
N ILE A 204 -21.29 25.12 5.44
CA ILE A 204 -19.87 25.42 5.25
C ILE A 204 -19.60 25.92 3.83
N HIS A 205 -20.24 25.32 2.84
CA HIS A 205 -20.11 25.74 1.44
C HIS A 205 -20.66 27.13 1.19
N ASP A 206 -21.77 27.50 1.82
CA ASP A 206 -22.40 28.80 1.61
C ASP A 206 -21.70 29.92 2.37
N GLN A 207 -21.26 29.64 3.60
CA GLN A 207 -20.53 30.60 4.44
C GLN A 207 -19.03 30.67 4.12
N GLU A 208 -18.53 29.72 3.35
CA GLU A 208 -17.11 29.52 3.03
C GLU A 208 -16.20 29.42 4.28
N LYS A 209 -16.76 28.92 5.38
CA LYS A 209 -16.09 28.83 6.68
C LYS A 209 -16.35 27.51 7.37
N MET A 210 -15.28 26.78 7.67
CA MET A 210 -15.35 25.52 8.41
C MET A 210 -15.29 25.74 9.94
N PRO A 211 -15.79 24.77 10.74
CA PRO A 211 -15.71 24.85 12.20
C PRO A 211 -14.28 24.91 12.71
N ASP A 212 -14.00 25.77 13.69
CA ASP A 212 -12.66 25.92 14.29
C ASP A 212 -12.16 24.62 14.95
N ALA A 213 -13.07 23.76 15.40
CA ALA A 213 -12.74 22.44 15.93
C ALA A 213 -11.95 21.56 14.93
N TRP A 214 -12.08 21.80 13.62
CA TRP A 214 -11.36 21.06 12.58
C TRP A 214 -9.95 21.60 12.31
N ARG A 215 -9.62 22.80 12.82
CA ARG A 215 -8.28 23.41 12.65
C ARG A 215 -7.20 22.74 13.51
N ASP A 216 -7.60 21.97 14.52
CA ASP A 216 -6.70 21.22 15.37
C ASP A 216 -6.36 19.83 14.80
N SER A 217 -5.13 19.38 15.05
CA SER A 217 -4.66 18.08 14.56
C SER A 217 -3.55 17.48 15.42
N VAL A 218 -3.28 16.19 15.23
CA VAL A 218 -2.22 15.47 15.95
C VAL A 218 -1.30 14.77 14.95
N ILE A 219 0.00 15.09 14.99
CA ILE A 219 1.03 14.40 14.22
C ILE A 219 1.49 13.16 14.98
N VAL A 220 1.52 12.01 14.28
CA VAL A 220 2.12 10.78 14.78
C VAL A 220 3.39 10.48 13.97
N PRO A 221 4.59 10.56 14.58
CA PRO A 221 5.83 10.20 13.91
C PRO A 221 5.88 8.69 13.65
N ILE A 222 6.03 8.31 12.38
CA ILE A 222 6.18 6.90 11.96
C ILE A 222 7.57 6.71 11.37
N TYR A 223 8.35 5.81 11.99
CA TYR A 223 9.69 5.49 11.52
C TYR A 223 9.66 4.90 10.10
N LYS A 224 10.53 5.40 9.21
CA LYS A 224 10.63 4.98 7.80
C LYS A 224 11.27 3.60 7.61
N GLU A 225 11.66 2.92 8.70
CA GLU A 225 12.41 1.66 8.69
C GLU A 225 13.74 1.75 7.92
N LYS A 226 14.36 2.93 7.93
CA LYS A 226 15.63 3.25 7.27
C LYS A 226 16.36 4.33 8.09
N GLY A 227 17.69 4.22 8.16
CA GLY A 227 18.54 5.18 8.86
C GLY A 227 18.69 4.87 10.35
N ASP A 228 19.16 5.86 11.11
CA ASP A 228 19.20 5.80 12.56
C ASP A 228 17.80 6.08 13.14
N ILE A 229 17.37 5.22 14.07
CA ILE A 229 16.09 5.38 14.74
C ILE A 229 16.06 6.57 15.70
N GLN A 230 17.21 7.05 16.18
CA GLN A 230 17.29 8.18 17.09
C GLN A 230 17.19 9.53 16.36
N GLU A 231 17.24 9.55 15.03
CA GLU A 231 17.17 10.76 14.22
C GLU A 231 15.73 11.08 13.80
N CYS A 232 15.26 12.29 14.13
CA CYS A 232 13.91 12.76 13.78
C CYS A 232 13.64 12.75 12.25
N GLY A 233 14.67 13.01 11.43
CA GLY A 233 14.58 13.00 9.96
C GLY A 233 14.13 11.68 9.34
N ASN A 234 14.37 10.57 10.04
CA ASN A 234 14.02 9.23 9.61
C ASN A 234 12.56 8.85 9.93
N TYR A 235 11.76 9.82 10.37
CA TYR A 235 10.33 9.66 10.63
C TYR A 235 9.49 10.41 9.60
N ARG A 236 8.26 9.93 9.43
CA ARG A 236 7.22 10.58 8.64
C ARG A 236 6.10 11.01 9.59
N GLY A 237 5.76 12.30 9.60
CA GLY A 237 4.73 12.85 10.47
C GLY A 237 3.34 12.70 9.88
N ILE A 238 2.62 11.64 10.24
CA ILE A 238 1.24 11.47 9.75
C ILE A 238 0.28 12.31 10.58
N LYS A 239 -0.46 13.20 9.92
CA LYS A 239 -1.45 14.08 10.53
C LYS A 239 -2.78 13.34 10.72
N LEU A 240 -3.21 13.23 11.97
CA LEU A 240 -4.54 12.78 12.36
C LEU A 240 -5.46 14.01 12.44
N MET A 241 -6.51 14.00 11.64
CA MET A 241 -7.50 15.07 11.49
C MET A 241 -8.89 14.47 11.71
N SER A 242 -9.88 15.32 12.00
CA SER A 242 -11.29 14.92 12.11
C SER A 242 -11.71 14.06 10.92
N HIS A 243 -12.44 12.99 11.19
CA HIS A 243 -13.01 12.17 10.12
C HIS A 243 -14.10 12.93 9.36
N THR A 244 -14.84 13.82 10.04
CA THR A 244 -15.86 14.66 9.43
C THR A 244 -15.23 15.66 8.47
N MET A 245 -14.11 16.29 8.85
CA MET A 245 -13.30 17.12 7.93
C MET A 245 -12.83 16.33 6.70
N LYS A 246 -12.45 15.06 6.85
CA LYS A 246 -12.07 14.22 5.70
C LYS A 246 -13.23 13.92 4.75
N ILE A 247 -14.46 13.86 5.26
CA ILE A 247 -15.64 13.74 4.40
C ILE A 247 -15.79 15.04 3.60
N TRP A 248 -15.63 16.20 4.25
CA TRP A 248 -15.63 17.50 3.59
C TRP A 248 -14.58 17.62 2.48
N GLU A 249 -13.33 17.28 2.79
CA GLU A 249 -12.23 17.26 1.82
C GLU A 249 -12.54 16.39 0.60
N ARG A 250 -13.24 15.27 0.76
CA ARG A 250 -13.62 14.38 -0.36
C ARG A 250 -14.69 14.97 -1.26
N VAL A 251 -15.63 15.73 -0.70
CA VAL A 251 -16.65 16.43 -1.48
C VAL A 251 -15.99 17.51 -2.31
N ILE A 252 -15.15 18.35 -1.69
CA ILE A 252 -14.44 19.43 -2.38
C ILE A 252 -13.42 18.90 -3.40
N GLU A 253 -12.69 17.82 -3.08
CA GLU A 253 -11.76 17.19 -4.04
C GLU A 253 -12.48 16.74 -5.30
N ARG A 254 -13.68 16.17 -5.17
CA ARG A 254 -14.48 15.78 -6.33
C ARG A 254 -14.89 16.99 -7.17
N LYS A 255 -15.37 18.07 -6.54
CA LYS A 255 -15.78 19.29 -7.25
C LYS A 255 -14.62 19.95 -8.00
N ILE A 256 -13.44 20.06 -7.37
CA ILE A 256 -12.24 20.59 -8.02
C ILE A 256 -11.84 19.69 -9.20
N ARG A 257 -11.99 18.38 -9.07
CA ARG A 257 -11.67 17.43 -10.14
C ARG A 257 -12.63 17.49 -11.34
N GLU A 258 -13.87 17.89 -11.12
CA GLU A 258 -14.84 18.12 -12.20
C GLU A 258 -14.52 19.40 -12.98
N GLU A 259 -13.70 20.29 -12.40
CA GLU A 259 -13.36 21.60 -12.93
C GLU A 259 -11.93 21.73 -13.48
N THR A 260 -11.08 20.73 -13.22
CA THR A 260 -9.64 20.79 -13.54
C THR A 260 -9.17 19.48 -14.18
N GLU A 261 -8.20 19.58 -15.07
CA GLU A 261 -7.61 18.44 -15.76
C GLU A 261 -6.12 18.30 -15.41
N ILE A 262 -5.66 17.05 -15.31
CA ILE A 262 -4.24 16.70 -15.08
C ILE A 262 -3.76 15.89 -16.28
N GLY A 263 -2.54 16.19 -16.75
CA GLY A 263 -1.91 15.51 -17.88
C GLY A 263 -1.82 13.99 -17.76
N GLU A 264 -1.67 13.31 -18.90
CA GLU A 264 -1.56 11.85 -18.97
C GLU A 264 -0.29 11.27 -18.33
N GLN A 265 0.72 12.13 -18.13
CA GLN A 265 2.03 11.79 -17.59
C GLN A 265 2.02 11.58 -16.08
N GLN A 266 0.99 12.06 -15.37
CA GLN A 266 0.80 11.79 -13.95
C GLN A 266 0.07 10.46 -13.73
N PHE A 267 0.76 9.51 -13.11
CA PHE A 267 0.24 8.19 -12.72
C PHE A 267 -0.13 8.12 -11.23
N GLY A 268 0.44 9.00 -10.40
CA GLY A 268 0.15 9.10 -8.98
C GLY A 268 -1.29 9.54 -8.75
N PHE A 269 -1.98 8.90 -7.81
CA PHE A 269 -3.36 9.21 -7.37
C PHE A 269 -4.46 9.40 -8.44
N MET A 270 -4.19 9.07 -9.69
CA MET A 270 -5.15 9.18 -10.80
C MET A 270 -5.98 7.90 -10.99
N PRO A 271 -7.28 8.02 -11.30
CA PRO A 271 -8.13 6.86 -11.57
C PRO A 271 -7.62 6.09 -12.80
N GLY A 272 -7.59 4.76 -12.71
CA GLY A 272 -7.19 3.88 -13.82
C GLY A 272 -5.68 3.82 -14.11
N ARG A 273 -4.86 4.57 -13.38
CA ARG A 273 -3.39 4.59 -13.48
C ARG A 273 -2.78 4.10 -12.16
N GLY A 274 -2.03 3.01 -12.20
CA GLY A 274 -1.41 2.41 -11.02
C GLY A 274 0.10 2.27 -11.14
N THR A 275 0.75 1.83 -10.05
CA THR A 275 2.19 1.56 -10.06
C THR A 275 2.57 0.48 -11.08
N THR A 276 1.71 -0.53 -11.27
CA THR A 276 1.92 -1.57 -12.29
C THR A 276 1.96 -1.00 -13.69
N ASP A 277 1.16 0.03 -14.01
CA ASP A 277 1.19 0.71 -15.31
C ASP A 277 2.54 1.34 -15.56
N ALA A 278 3.00 2.15 -14.61
CA ALA A 278 4.26 2.87 -14.74
C ALA A 278 5.46 1.91 -14.81
N ILE A 279 5.48 0.86 -13.98
CA ILE A 279 6.51 -0.18 -14.02
C ILE A 279 6.47 -0.93 -15.36
N PHE A 280 5.27 -1.25 -15.87
CA PHE A 280 5.10 -1.94 -17.14
C PHE A 280 5.65 -1.12 -18.30
N ILE A 281 5.28 0.17 -18.39
CA ILE A 281 5.73 1.11 -19.42
C ILE A 281 7.26 1.19 -19.45
N VAL A 282 7.91 1.44 -18.31
CA VAL A 282 9.37 1.54 -18.23
C VAL A 282 10.02 0.22 -18.68
N ARG A 283 9.51 -0.93 -18.23
CA ARG A 283 10.04 -2.25 -18.62
C ARG A 283 9.88 -2.51 -20.12
N GLN A 284 8.73 -2.18 -20.70
CA GLN A 284 8.50 -2.33 -22.14
C GLN A 284 9.44 -1.44 -22.95
N LEU A 285 9.64 -0.19 -22.53
CA LEU A 285 10.59 0.72 -23.19
C LEU A 285 12.01 0.16 -23.17
N LEU A 286 12.49 -0.30 -22.01
CA LEU A 286 13.80 -0.93 -21.87
C LEU A 286 13.92 -2.21 -22.70
N GLU A 287 12.87 -3.03 -22.77
CA GLU A 287 12.85 -4.24 -23.59
C GLU A 287 12.99 -3.90 -25.09
N LYS A 288 12.21 -2.93 -25.60
CA LYS A 288 12.17 -2.52 -27.00
C LYS A 288 13.50 -1.91 -27.48
N TYR A 289 14.04 -0.95 -26.74
CA TYR A 289 15.37 -0.39 -27.04
C TYR A 289 16.48 -1.43 -26.81
N GLY A 290 16.27 -2.32 -25.83
CA GLY A 290 17.10 -3.46 -25.51
C GLY A 290 17.33 -4.41 -26.69
N GLU A 291 16.25 -4.74 -27.39
CA GLU A 291 16.28 -5.61 -28.57
C GLU A 291 17.14 -5.05 -29.70
N LYS A 292 17.10 -3.73 -29.88
CA LYS A 292 17.79 -3.01 -30.95
C LYS A 292 19.21 -2.59 -30.55
N GLN A 293 19.67 -3.01 -29.37
CA GLN A 293 20.97 -2.65 -28.80
C GLN A 293 21.18 -1.13 -28.69
N GLN A 294 20.07 -0.39 -28.52
CA GLN A 294 20.11 1.05 -28.33
C GLN A 294 20.21 1.38 -26.84
N LYS A 295 20.80 2.54 -26.56
CA LYS A 295 20.97 3.08 -25.22
C LYS A 295 19.73 3.85 -24.78
N LEU A 296 19.48 3.86 -23.48
CA LEU A 296 18.53 4.78 -22.86
C LEU A 296 19.18 5.40 -21.63
N HIS A 297 18.93 6.67 -21.44
CA HIS A 297 19.39 7.46 -20.30
C HIS A 297 18.19 7.75 -19.41
N LEU A 298 18.27 7.35 -18.14
CA LEU A 298 17.18 7.48 -17.18
C LEU A 298 17.65 8.28 -15.97
N ILE A 299 16.90 9.30 -15.59
CA ILE A 299 17.10 10.04 -14.34
C ILE A 299 15.88 9.83 -13.46
N PHE A 300 16.09 9.38 -12.23
CA PHE A 300 15.07 9.22 -11.22
C PHE A 300 15.19 10.37 -10.23
N ILE A 301 14.23 11.29 -10.25
CA ILE A 301 14.20 12.48 -9.39
C ILE A 301 13.36 12.17 -8.15
N ASP A 302 13.89 12.53 -6.98
CA ASP A 302 13.19 12.51 -5.68
C ASP A 302 13.19 13.94 -5.11
N LEU A 303 12.09 14.33 -4.49
CA LEU A 303 11.92 15.67 -3.90
C LEU A 303 12.18 15.67 -2.39
N GLU A 304 12.86 16.72 -1.90
CA GLU A 304 13.08 16.90 -0.46
C GLU A 304 11.79 17.32 0.24
N LYS A 305 11.20 16.40 1.02
CA LYS A 305 10.05 16.67 1.90
C LYS A 305 8.91 17.36 1.14
N ALA A 306 8.59 16.83 -0.04
CA ALA A 306 7.73 17.46 -1.04
C ALA A 306 6.41 18.01 -0.49
N TYR A 307 5.74 17.30 0.42
CA TYR A 307 4.47 17.75 1.00
C TYR A 307 4.65 18.81 2.08
N ASP A 308 5.71 18.71 2.87
CA ASP A 308 5.88 19.50 4.10
C ASP A 308 6.34 20.94 3.81
N ARG A 309 6.97 21.17 2.65
CA ARG A 309 7.63 22.45 2.31
C ARG A 309 6.95 23.27 1.22
N ILE A 310 5.75 22.88 0.78
CA ILE A 310 5.05 23.61 -0.29
C ILE A 310 4.57 24.96 0.23
N PRO A 311 4.96 26.08 -0.41
CA PRO A 311 4.38 27.38 -0.12
C PRO A 311 2.87 27.38 -0.36
N ARG A 312 2.07 27.88 0.60
CA ARG A 312 0.61 27.94 0.42
C ARG A 312 0.20 28.84 -0.74
N GLY A 313 0.93 29.93 -0.98
CA GLY A 313 0.70 30.80 -2.14
C GLY A 313 0.77 30.06 -3.47
N GLU A 314 1.68 29.08 -3.60
CA GLU A 314 1.77 28.24 -4.80
C GLU A 314 0.57 27.30 -4.94
N VAL A 315 -0.02 26.83 -3.82
CA VAL A 315 -1.23 26.00 -3.86
C VAL A 315 -2.39 26.77 -4.49
N TRP A 316 -2.63 28.00 -4.02
CA TRP A 316 -3.73 28.85 -4.50
C TRP A 316 -3.54 29.23 -5.97
N ARG A 317 -2.32 29.64 -6.33
CA ARG A 317 -1.95 29.99 -7.71
C ARG A 317 -2.18 28.81 -8.66
N CYS A 318 -1.69 27.62 -8.31
CA CYS A 318 -1.84 26.43 -9.16
C CYS A 318 -3.31 26.01 -9.34
N LEU A 319 -4.14 26.15 -8.30
CA LEU A 319 -5.59 25.89 -8.42
C LEU A 319 -6.25 26.84 -9.42
N ARG A 320 -5.94 28.14 -9.34
CA ARG A 320 -6.45 29.17 -10.27
C ARG A 320 -5.96 28.95 -11.69
N GLU A 321 -4.68 28.64 -11.88
CA GLU A 321 -4.08 28.39 -13.21
C GLU A 321 -4.68 27.15 -13.89
N ARG A 322 -5.06 26.12 -13.13
CA ARG A 322 -5.78 24.95 -13.65
C ARG A 322 -7.28 25.18 -13.81
N GLY A 323 -7.74 26.40 -13.57
CA GLY A 323 -9.10 26.84 -13.85
C GLY A 323 -10.10 26.52 -12.76
N ALA A 324 -9.71 26.20 -11.52
CA ALA A 324 -10.64 25.97 -10.41
C ALA A 324 -11.44 27.25 -10.07
N SER A 325 -12.70 27.08 -9.66
CA SER A 325 -13.56 28.19 -9.21
C SER A 325 -12.96 28.89 -7.99
N GLU A 326 -13.02 30.22 -7.95
CA GLU A 326 -12.49 30.99 -6.82
C GLU A 326 -13.16 30.60 -5.49
N LYS A 327 -14.45 30.24 -5.50
CA LYS A 327 -15.14 29.72 -4.32
C LYS A 327 -14.45 28.49 -3.74
N TYR A 328 -14.06 27.53 -4.58
CA TYR A 328 -13.34 26.35 -4.13
C TYR A 328 -11.93 26.70 -3.66
N VAL A 329 -11.25 27.65 -4.32
CA VAL A 329 -9.95 28.14 -3.84
C VAL A 329 -10.07 28.72 -2.43
N ARG A 330 -11.08 29.57 -2.16
CA ARG A 330 -11.34 30.14 -0.82
C ARG A 330 -11.68 29.07 0.22
N LEU A 331 -12.47 28.06 -0.15
CA LEU A 331 -12.75 26.91 0.72
C LEU A 331 -11.48 26.13 1.07
N VAL A 332 -10.58 25.90 0.11
CA VAL A 332 -9.30 25.27 0.41
C VAL A 332 -8.44 26.22 1.25
N MET A 333 -8.38 27.52 0.98
CA MET A 333 -7.66 28.48 1.83
C MET A 333 -8.12 28.40 3.29
N ASP A 334 -9.43 28.37 3.52
CA ASP A 334 -10.00 28.24 4.86
C ASP A 334 -9.59 26.93 5.55
N MET A 335 -9.48 25.82 4.82
CA MET A 335 -9.00 24.54 5.39
C MET A 335 -7.56 24.61 5.94
N TYR A 336 -6.73 25.53 5.43
CA TYR A 336 -5.33 25.69 5.85
C TYR A 336 -5.12 26.87 6.82
N GLU A 337 -6.03 27.83 6.84
CA GLU A 337 -5.96 29.01 7.71
C GLU A 337 -6.04 28.64 9.20
N GLY A 338 -5.25 29.30 10.06
CA GLY A 338 -5.34 29.14 11.52
C GLY A 338 -5.10 27.72 12.06
N VAL A 339 -4.56 26.80 11.25
CA VAL A 339 -4.35 25.40 11.61
C VAL A 339 -3.26 25.25 12.67
N ARG A 340 -3.55 24.43 13.68
CA ARG A 340 -2.63 24.11 14.78
C ARG A 340 -2.43 22.61 14.86
N THR A 341 -1.24 22.21 15.30
CA THR A 341 -0.91 20.79 15.45
C THR A 341 -0.07 20.55 16.70
N GLN A 342 -0.10 19.33 17.19
CA GLN A 342 0.74 18.83 18.27
C GLN A 342 1.28 17.45 17.92
N VAL A 343 2.43 17.06 18.46
CA VAL A 343 3.05 15.76 18.18
C VAL A 343 2.72 14.77 19.28
N ARG A 344 2.16 13.61 18.90
CA ARG A 344 1.97 12.46 19.79
C ARG A 344 3.22 11.60 19.76
N THR A 345 3.99 11.67 20.83
CA THR A 345 5.22 10.89 21.05
C THR A 345 4.93 9.66 21.92
N CYS A 346 5.94 8.82 22.15
CA CYS A 346 5.87 7.69 23.07
C CYS A 346 5.76 8.10 24.55
N VAL A 347 6.22 9.31 24.91
CA VAL A 347 6.26 9.83 26.28
C VAL A 347 5.14 10.83 26.58
N GLY A 348 4.29 11.13 25.60
CA GLY A 348 3.18 12.08 25.76
C GLY A 348 2.94 12.93 24.52
N VAL A 349 2.07 13.92 24.66
CA VAL A 349 1.70 14.87 23.60
C VAL A 349 2.41 16.19 23.86
N THR A 350 2.95 16.81 22.81
CA THR A 350 3.60 18.12 22.91
C THR A 350 2.57 19.23 23.06
N GLU A 351 3.03 20.44 23.38
CA GLU A 351 2.25 21.65 23.16
C GLU A 351 1.90 21.83 21.67
N LYS A 352 0.81 22.58 21.43
CA LYS A 352 0.38 22.96 20.09
C LYS A 352 1.27 24.04 19.50
N PHE A 353 1.48 24.01 18.20
CA PHE A 353 2.16 25.03 17.41
C PHE A 353 1.41 25.28 16.09
N PRO A 354 1.53 26.49 15.51
CA PRO A 354 0.90 26.81 14.23
C PRO A 354 1.59 26.05 13.08
N VAL A 355 0.85 25.84 12.00
CA VAL A 355 1.37 25.33 10.73
C VAL A 355 1.10 26.36 9.65
N THR A 356 2.13 26.85 8.97
CA THR A 356 2.02 27.88 7.93
C THR A 356 2.43 27.40 6.53
N VAL A 357 3.15 26.28 6.43
CA VAL A 357 3.68 25.73 5.16
C VAL A 357 3.20 24.29 4.97
N GLY A 358 3.15 23.87 3.72
CA GLY A 358 2.95 22.48 3.34
C GLY A 358 1.49 22.01 3.28
N LEU A 359 1.33 20.84 2.67
CA LEU A 359 0.08 20.12 2.54
C LEU A 359 -0.17 19.19 3.74
N HIS A 360 -1.43 18.93 4.07
CA HIS A 360 -1.79 18.06 5.18
C HIS A 360 -1.51 16.58 4.87
N GLN A 361 -0.42 16.03 5.40
CA GLN A 361 -0.05 14.63 5.22
C GLN A 361 -1.01 13.68 5.95
N GLY A 362 -2.03 13.17 5.24
CA GLY A 362 -3.14 12.38 5.79
C GLY A 362 -4.53 12.89 5.39
N SER A 363 -4.58 14.02 4.67
CA SER A 363 -5.74 14.58 3.99
C SER A 363 -6.23 13.71 2.82
N SER A 364 -7.52 13.82 2.55
CA SER A 364 -8.18 13.27 1.36
C SER A 364 -7.91 14.09 0.11
N LEU A 365 -7.72 15.40 0.28
CA LEU A 365 -7.63 16.42 -0.77
C LEU A 365 -6.18 16.70 -1.17
N SER A 366 -5.26 16.74 -0.20
CA SER A 366 -3.86 17.07 -0.46
C SER A 366 -3.17 16.27 -1.58
N PRO A 367 -3.42 14.95 -1.77
CA PRO A 367 -2.81 14.23 -2.89
C PRO A 367 -3.17 14.81 -4.26
N TYR A 368 -4.43 15.20 -4.45
CA TYR A 368 -4.87 15.75 -5.73
C TYR A 368 -4.34 17.17 -5.96
N ILE A 369 -4.33 18.01 -4.90
CA ILE A 369 -3.69 19.32 -4.95
C ILE A 369 -2.21 19.19 -5.33
N PHE A 370 -1.51 18.23 -4.73
CA PHE A 370 -0.12 17.97 -5.06
C PHE A 370 0.07 17.64 -6.54
N ASP A 371 -0.76 16.74 -7.08
CA ASP A 371 -0.69 16.38 -8.49
C ASP A 371 -0.99 17.56 -9.42
N LEU A 372 -1.96 18.43 -9.08
CA LEU A 372 -2.24 19.68 -9.82
C LEU A 372 -1.02 20.61 -9.83
N ILE A 373 -0.33 20.76 -8.70
CA ILE A 373 0.88 21.58 -8.63
C ILE A 373 1.97 20.98 -9.51
N MET A 374 2.19 19.66 -9.43
CA MET A 374 3.17 18.99 -10.29
C MET A 374 2.86 19.13 -11.78
N ASP A 375 1.58 19.12 -12.15
CA ASP A 375 1.11 19.34 -13.51
C ASP A 375 1.39 20.78 -13.97
N VAL A 376 1.10 21.79 -13.14
CA VAL A 376 1.46 23.21 -13.41
C VAL A 376 2.98 23.41 -13.52
N LEU A 377 3.75 22.80 -12.62
CA LEU A 377 5.22 22.85 -12.67
C LEU A 377 5.75 22.26 -13.98
N GLY A 378 5.08 21.23 -14.47
CA GLY A 378 5.40 20.52 -15.68
C GLY A 378 4.91 21.17 -16.98
N ASP A 379 4.10 22.22 -16.89
CA ASP A 379 3.49 22.83 -18.06
C ASP A 379 4.54 23.40 -19.02
N GLY A 380 4.44 23.02 -20.30
CA GLY A 380 5.42 23.36 -21.33
C GLY A 380 6.82 22.70 -21.21
N ILE A 381 7.10 21.93 -20.15
CA ILE A 381 8.40 21.23 -19.98
C ILE A 381 8.30 19.71 -20.04
N ILE A 382 7.17 19.13 -19.66
CA ILE A 382 6.96 17.68 -19.64
C ILE A 382 6.93 17.13 -21.06
N ALA A 383 7.82 16.18 -21.34
CA ALA A 383 7.71 15.39 -22.57
C ALA A 383 6.53 14.40 -22.47
N PRO A 384 5.85 14.08 -23.59
CA PRO A 384 4.77 13.10 -23.59
C PRO A 384 5.27 11.74 -23.09
N ALA A 385 4.41 11.01 -22.39
CA ALA A 385 4.72 9.66 -21.96
C ALA A 385 5.01 8.77 -23.19
N PRO A 386 6.02 7.89 -23.13
CA PRO A 386 6.71 7.38 -21.93
C PRO A 386 7.99 8.14 -21.54
N TRP A 387 8.28 9.28 -22.15
CA TRP A 387 9.57 9.95 -22.00
C TRP A 387 9.73 10.62 -20.65
N ASP A 388 8.70 11.31 -20.18
CA ASP A 388 8.63 11.82 -18.82
C ASP A 388 7.39 11.20 -18.16
N MET A 389 7.56 10.66 -16.96
CA MET A 389 6.45 10.09 -16.20
C MET A 389 6.58 10.48 -14.74
N LEU A 390 5.43 10.80 -14.14
CA LEU A 390 5.33 11.21 -12.75
C LEU A 390 4.48 10.20 -11.99
N PHE A 391 4.90 9.89 -10.77
CA PHE A 391 4.08 9.20 -9.81
C PHE A 391 4.13 10.00 -8.51
N ALA A 392 3.30 11.05 -8.44
CA ALA A 392 3.40 12.08 -7.42
C ALA A 392 4.83 12.66 -7.36
N ASP A 393 5.57 12.42 -6.27
CA ASP A 393 6.93 12.94 -6.03
C ASP A 393 8.04 12.13 -6.73
N ASP A 394 7.75 10.90 -7.15
CA ASP A 394 8.69 10.07 -7.91
C ASP A 394 8.59 10.41 -9.40
N ILE A 395 9.60 11.10 -9.95
CA ILE A 395 9.64 11.47 -11.38
C ILE A 395 10.73 10.67 -12.09
N ILE A 396 10.41 10.18 -13.29
CA ILE A 396 11.37 9.53 -14.18
C ILE A 396 11.47 10.30 -15.49
N LEU A 397 12.69 10.67 -15.86
CA LEU A 397 13.03 11.28 -17.14
C LEU A 397 13.80 10.26 -17.97
N ILE A 398 13.36 10.04 -19.21
CA ILE A 398 13.95 9.08 -20.13
C ILE A 398 14.26 9.79 -21.45
N ASP A 399 15.43 9.51 -22.00
CA ASP A 399 15.80 9.93 -23.34
C ASP A 399 16.81 8.96 -23.98
N THR A 400 17.04 9.11 -25.29
CA THR A 400 18.00 8.30 -26.05
C THR A 400 19.42 8.85 -25.99
N THR A 401 19.60 10.10 -25.56
CA THR A 401 20.93 10.71 -25.39
C THR A 401 21.11 11.36 -24.02
N LYS A 402 22.35 11.38 -23.54
CA LYS A 402 22.74 12.01 -22.27
C LYS A 402 22.43 13.51 -22.25
N GLU A 403 22.71 14.20 -23.35
CA GLU A 403 22.58 15.65 -23.46
C GLU A 403 21.11 16.08 -23.34
N ARG A 404 20.19 15.31 -23.94
CA ARG A 404 18.76 15.58 -23.86
C ARG A 404 18.21 15.35 -22.47
N VAL A 405 18.60 14.24 -21.81
CA VAL A 405 18.14 13.98 -20.43
C VAL A 405 18.70 15.01 -19.44
N GLN A 406 19.94 15.50 -19.66
CA GLN A 406 20.55 16.60 -18.89
C GLN A 406 19.76 17.91 -19.08
N GLN A 407 19.36 18.25 -20.31
CA GLN A 407 18.53 19.42 -20.58
C GLN A 407 17.17 19.32 -19.90
N LYS A 408 16.52 18.15 -19.95
CA LYS A 408 15.26 17.90 -19.24
C LYS A 408 15.41 18.08 -17.73
N LEU A 409 16.46 17.52 -17.13
CA LEU A 409 16.74 17.66 -15.71
C LEU A 409 16.89 19.14 -15.31
N GLU A 410 17.61 19.92 -16.11
CA GLU A 410 17.85 21.33 -15.82
C GLU A 410 16.57 22.18 -15.96
N ARG A 411 15.70 21.86 -16.92
CA ARG A 411 14.36 22.49 -17.03
C ARG A 411 13.51 22.19 -15.80
N TRP A 412 13.50 20.93 -15.37
CA TRP A 412 12.79 20.51 -14.16
C TRP A 412 13.34 21.18 -12.90
N ARG A 413 14.68 21.24 -12.76
CA ARG A 413 15.33 21.93 -11.64
C ARG A 413 14.87 23.38 -11.54
N ARG A 414 14.96 24.13 -12.64
CA ARG A 414 14.53 25.54 -12.66
C ARG A 414 13.05 25.69 -12.32
N ALA A 415 12.19 24.92 -12.99
CA ALA A 415 10.74 24.99 -12.78
C ALA A 415 10.34 24.67 -11.32
N MET A 416 11.05 23.77 -10.66
CA MET A 416 10.82 23.40 -9.26
C MET A 416 11.41 24.41 -8.28
N GLU A 417 12.71 24.70 -8.40
CA GLU A 417 13.44 25.56 -7.46
C GLU A 417 12.92 27.01 -7.51
N ASP A 418 12.56 27.52 -8.69
CA ASP A 418 11.95 28.85 -8.80
C ASP A 418 10.62 28.94 -8.03
N ARG A 419 9.93 27.82 -7.80
CA ARG A 419 8.64 27.74 -7.07
C ARG A 419 8.77 27.18 -5.65
N GLY A 420 9.98 27.08 -5.11
CA GLY A 420 10.24 26.66 -3.73
C GLY A 420 10.30 25.13 -3.52
N PHE A 421 10.32 24.34 -4.59
CA PHE A 421 10.54 22.89 -4.53
C PHE A 421 12.03 22.58 -4.63
N LYS A 422 12.51 21.61 -3.86
CA LYS A 422 13.92 21.21 -3.87
C LYS A 422 14.10 19.76 -4.28
N ILE A 423 14.96 19.55 -5.28
CA ILE A 423 15.35 18.21 -5.72
C ILE A 423 16.38 17.63 -4.72
N SER A 424 16.13 16.41 -4.26
CA SER A 424 17.01 15.67 -3.37
C SER A 424 18.22 15.15 -4.15
N ARG A 425 19.31 15.90 -4.15
CA ARG A 425 20.59 15.54 -4.80
C ARG A 425 21.11 14.16 -4.39
N ALA A 426 21.01 13.82 -3.10
CA ALA A 426 21.51 12.56 -2.57
C ALA A 426 20.71 11.31 -2.99
N LYS A 427 19.46 11.49 -3.43
CA LYS A 427 18.56 10.38 -3.81
C LYS A 427 18.21 10.38 -5.29
N THR A 428 18.47 11.49 -5.97
CA THR A 428 18.31 11.59 -7.42
C THR A 428 19.44 10.79 -8.06
N GLU A 429 19.10 9.75 -8.79
CA GLU A 429 20.06 8.80 -9.34
C GLU A 429 19.95 8.75 -10.87
N TYR A 430 21.10 8.57 -11.52
CA TYR A 430 21.21 8.47 -12.98
C TYR A 430 21.56 7.03 -13.39
N MET A 431 20.88 6.50 -14.39
CA MET A 431 21.11 5.15 -14.90
C MET A 431 21.21 5.17 -16.43
N VAL A 432 22.17 4.42 -16.96
CA VAL A 432 22.33 4.20 -18.40
C VAL A 432 22.01 2.75 -18.70
N PHE A 433 20.98 2.51 -19.51
CA PHE A 433 20.62 1.19 -19.98
C PHE A 433 21.36 0.87 -21.28
N ASN A 434 21.88 -0.36 -21.39
CA ASN A 434 22.64 -0.82 -22.57
C ASN A 434 23.85 0.05 -22.97
N GLY A 435 24.36 0.89 -22.06
CA GLY A 435 25.54 1.71 -22.28
C GLY A 435 26.75 1.20 -21.50
N GLU A 436 27.94 1.37 -22.08
CA GLU A 436 29.22 1.24 -21.37
C GLU A 436 29.40 2.40 -20.38
N GLU A 437 30.50 2.42 -19.64
CA GLU A 437 30.93 3.60 -18.88
C GLU A 437 31.26 4.75 -19.84
N GLU A 438 30.24 5.48 -20.29
CA GLU A 438 30.45 6.69 -21.07
C GLU A 438 31.23 7.75 -20.29
N ILE A 439 32.07 8.50 -21.01
CA ILE A 439 32.78 9.66 -20.51
C ILE A 439 31.77 10.80 -20.29
N GLY A 440 31.75 11.32 -19.06
CA GLY A 440 31.00 12.52 -18.69
C GLY A 440 29.71 12.23 -17.94
N ASP A 441 29.52 12.96 -16.86
CA ASP A 441 28.44 12.79 -15.91
C ASP A 441 27.26 13.71 -16.15
N VAL A 442 26.10 13.30 -15.63
CA VAL A 442 24.94 14.18 -15.52
C VAL A 442 25.11 15.04 -14.26
N MET A 443 24.94 16.34 -14.43
CA MET A 443 25.15 17.35 -13.41
C MET A 443 23.81 17.93 -12.96
N LEU A 444 23.60 18.08 -11.66
CA LEU A 444 22.46 18.78 -11.08
C LEU A 444 22.99 20.01 -10.35
N GLY A 445 22.78 21.21 -10.90
CA GLY A 445 23.26 22.47 -10.31
C GLY A 445 24.72 22.42 -9.86
N GLY A 446 25.63 21.96 -10.73
CA GLY A 446 27.07 21.89 -10.48
C GLY A 446 27.57 20.62 -9.77
N GLU A 447 26.69 19.76 -9.26
CA GLU A 447 27.08 18.51 -8.59
C GLU A 447 26.83 17.28 -9.48
N ARG A 448 27.73 16.30 -9.44
CA ARG A 448 27.60 15.04 -10.17
C ARG A 448 26.49 14.17 -9.57
N LEU A 449 25.54 13.73 -10.38
CA LEU A 449 24.56 12.73 -9.98
C LEU A 449 25.22 11.35 -9.80
N LYS A 450 24.76 10.63 -8.79
CA LYS A 450 25.21 9.26 -8.54
C LYS A 450 24.72 8.34 -9.67
N ARG A 451 25.65 7.73 -10.39
CA ARG A 451 25.37 6.71 -11.41
C ARG A 451 25.09 5.36 -10.74
N VAL A 452 24.03 4.67 -11.18
CA VAL A 452 23.64 3.37 -10.64
C VAL A 452 23.38 2.34 -11.74
N ASN A 453 23.66 1.07 -11.42
CA ASN A 453 23.33 -0.07 -12.28
C ASN A 453 21.95 -0.67 -11.97
N THR A 454 21.38 -0.32 -10.82
CA THR A 454 20.05 -0.81 -10.41
C THR A 454 19.36 0.26 -9.58
N PHE A 455 18.13 0.57 -9.94
CA PHE A 455 17.28 1.52 -9.23
C PHE A 455 15.97 0.86 -8.80
N LYS A 456 15.42 1.24 -7.65
CA LYS A 456 14.12 0.74 -7.16
C LYS A 456 13.01 1.75 -7.46
N TYR A 457 12.36 1.60 -8.60
CA TYR A 457 11.26 2.44 -9.05
C TYR A 457 9.89 1.86 -8.64
N LEU A 458 9.09 2.63 -7.89
CA LEU A 458 7.74 2.24 -7.42
C LEU A 458 7.70 0.85 -6.76
N GLY A 459 8.77 0.51 -6.05
CA GLY A 459 8.90 -0.76 -5.37
C GLY A 459 9.49 -1.90 -6.20
N SER A 460 9.69 -1.75 -7.52
CA SER A 460 10.30 -2.71 -8.45
C SER A 460 11.71 -2.30 -8.84
N SER A 461 12.64 -3.25 -8.87
CA SER A 461 14.00 -3.03 -9.34
C SER A 461 14.05 -2.99 -10.87
N VAL A 462 14.72 -1.98 -11.39
CA VAL A 462 15.08 -1.77 -12.80
C VAL A 462 16.59 -1.82 -12.90
N ALA A 463 17.13 -2.61 -13.83
CA ALA A 463 18.57 -2.81 -13.99
C ALA A 463 19.07 -2.28 -15.34
N SER A 464 20.28 -1.71 -15.37
CA SER A 464 20.94 -1.17 -16.56
C SER A 464 21.20 -2.24 -17.63
N ASP A 465 21.34 -3.49 -17.22
CA ASP A 465 21.50 -4.64 -18.10
C ASP A 465 20.17 -5.28 -18.50
N GLY A 466 19.01 -4.76 -18.05
CA GLY A 466 17.69 -5.31 -18.33
C GLY A 466 17.41 -6.68 -17.72
N THR A 467 18.26 -7.17 -16.81
CA THR A 467 18.04 -8.46 -16.15
C THR A 467 16.99 -8.37 -15.05
N LEU A 468 16.30 -9.49 -14.85
CA LEU A 468 15.32 -9.66 -13.77
C LEU A 468 15.92 -10.23 -12.48
N ASP A 469 17.19 -10.62 -12.47
CA ASP A 469 17.77 -11.37 -11.34
C ASP A 469 17.79 -10.54 -10.05
N TYR A 470 18.09 -9.24 -10.12
CA TYR A 470 18.00 -8.32 -8.97
C TYR A 470 16.59 -8.22 -8.41
N GLU A 471 15.58 -8.08 -9.28
CA GLU A 471 14.17 -8.02 -8.90
C GLU A 471 13.73 -9.33 -8.23
N ILE A 472 14.03 -10.48 -8.84
CA ILE A 472 13.66 -11.80 -8.31
C ILE A 472 14.31 -12.03 -6.94
N ASN A 473 15.59 -11.71 -6.79
CA ASN A 473 16.29 -11.84 -5.50
C ASN A 473 15.68 -10.90 -4.44
N HIS A 474 15.36 -9.67 -4.80
CA HIS A 474 14.72 -8.70 -3.91
C HIS A 474 13.33 -9.18 -3.44
N ARG A 475 12.54 -9.76 -4.35
CA ARG A 475 11.23 -10.35 -4.03
C ARG A 475 11.35 -11.56 -3.13
N ILE A 476 12.37 -12.40 -3.36
CA ILE A 476 12.67 -13.53 -2.48
C ILE A 476 12.98 -13.04 -1.07
N GLN A 477 13.84 -12.05 -0.92
CA GLN A 477 14.16 -11.43 0.37
C GLN A 477 12.92 -10.80 1.03
N SER A 478 12.08 -10.12 0.25
CA SER A 478 10.84 -9.50 0.73
C SER A 478 9.85 -10.54 1.26
N GLY A 479 9.66 -11.66 0.54
CA GLY A 479 8.84 -12.76 1.06
C GLY A 479 9.44 -13.41 2.29
N TRP A 480 10.76 -13.63 2.34
CA TRP A 480 11.42 -14.14 3.56
C TRP A 480 11.24 -13.22 4.76
N ARG A 481 11.30 -11.89 4.55
CA ARG A 481 11.05 -10.91 5.61
C ARG A 481 9.63 -11.04 6.15
N ASN A 482 8.63 -11.12 5.28
CA ASN A 482 7.23 -11.30 5.71
C ASN A 482 6.98 -12.68 6.34
N TRP A 483 7.65 -13.72 5.84
CA TRP A 483 7.61 -15.05 6.43
C TRP A 483 8.21 -15.04 7.84
N LYS A 484 9.36 -14.39 8.05
CA LYS A 484 10.00 -14.24 9.37
C LYS A 484 9.09 -13.48 10.34
N ASN A 485 8.46 -12.40 9.88
CA ASN A 485 7.50 -11.62 10.67
C ASN A 485 6.26 -12.42 11.09
N THR A 486 5.96 -13.53 10.41
CA THR A 486 4.82 -14.43 10.70
C THR A 486 5.25 -15.79 11.23
N SER A 487 6.56 -15.97 11.50
CA SER A 487 7.13 -17.24 11.98
C SER A 487 6.49 -17.74 13.27
N GLY A 488 6.09 -16.85 14.17
CA GLY A 488 5.38 -17.22 15.41
C GLY A 488 4.05 -17.96 15.19
N VAL A 489 3.46 -17.84 14.00
CA VAL A 489 2.27 -18.59 13.57
C VAL A 489 2.67 -19.73 12.62
N LEU A 490 3.55 -19.45 11.66
CA LEU A 490 3.96 -20.41 10.63
C LEU A 490 4.77 -21.60 11.19
N CYS A 491 5.50 -21.41 12.27
CA CYS A 491 6.31 -22.43 12.93
C CYS A 491 5.62 -23.08 14.13
N ASP A 492 4.44 -22.62 14.55
CA ASP A 492 3.72 -23.20 15.68
C ASP A 492 3.20 -24.60 15.33
N LYS A 493 3.57 -25.61 16.13
CA LYS A 493 3.14 -27.01 15.93
C LYS A 493 1.64 -27.21 16.20
N LYS A 494 1.01 -26.33 16.98
CA LYS A 494 -0.43 -26.38 17.30
C LYS A 494 -1.29 -25.93 16.12
N ILE A 495 -0.71 -25.20 15.17
CA ILE A 495 -1.42 -24.66 14.01
C ILE A 495 -1.30 -25.64 12.84
N SER A 496 -2.43 -25.97 12.24
CA SER A 496 -2.48 -26.90 11.10
C SER A 496 -1.72 -26.35 9.89
N ALA A 497 -1.15 -27.25 9.08
CA ALA A 497 -0.46 -26.88 7.85
C ALA A 497 -1.35 -26.13 6.84
N ARG A 498 -2.67 -26.40 6.83
CA ARG A 498 -3.64 -25.71 5.98
C ARG A 498 -3.89 -24.27 6.45
N VAL A 499 -3.98 -23.99 7.75
CA VAL A 499 -4.06 -22.60 8.28
C VAL A 499 -2.78 -21.85 7.95
N LYS A 500 -1.61 -22.47 8.18
CA LYS A 500 -0.32 -21.88 7.83
C LYS A 500 -0.25 -21.55 6.33
N GLY A 501 -0.78 -22.43 5.47
CA GLY A 501 -0.89 -22.19 4.04
C GLY A 501 -1.72 -20.95 3.72
N LYS A 502 -2.86 -20.73 4.39
CA LYS A 502 -3.66 -19.49 4.25
C LYS A 502 -2.89 -18.25 4.69
N VAL A 503 -2.15 -18.31 5.80
CA VAL A 503 -1.30 -17.19 6.26
C VAL A 503 -0.22 -16.87 5.22
N TYR A 504 0.46 -17.90 4.68
CA TYR A 504 1.43 -17.73 3.60
C TYR A 504 0.81 -17.03 2.38
N LYS A 505 -0.34 -17.51 1.90
CA LYS A 505 -1.03 -16.95 0.73
C LYS A 505 -1.48 -15.50 0.93
N THR A 506 -1.80 -15.12 2.15
CA THR A 506 -2.34 -13.80 2.49
C THR A 506 -1.25 -12.77 2.80
N VAL A 507 -0.14 -13.18 3.42
CA VAL A 507 0.89 -12.25 3.94
C VAL A 507 2.22 -12.34 3.18
N VAL A 508 2.64 -13.55 2.82
CA VAL A 508 3.97 -13.80 2.25
C VAL A 508 3.93 -13.74 0.72
N ARG A 509 3.03 -14.50 0.10
CA ARG A 509 2.90 -14.59 -1.36
C ARG A 509 2.71 -13.21 -2.04
N PRO A 510 1.88 -12.27 -1.53
CA PRO A 510 1.70 -10.99 -2.19
C PRO A 510 2.99 -10.15 -2.25
N ALA A 511 3.81 -10.15 -1.20
CA ALA A 511 5.09 -9.43 -1.20
C ALA A 511 6.13 -10.08 -2.14
N PHE A 512 6.07 -11.40 -2.25
CA PHE A 512 6.94 -12.19 -3.11
C PHE A 512 6.55 -12.09 -4.61
N MET A 513 5.32 -11.65 -4.90
CA MET A 513 4.77 -11.52 -6.26
C MET A 513 4.54 -10.08 -6.72
N TYR A 514 4.88 -9.08 -5.93
CA TYR A 514 4.66 -7.68 -6.33
C TYR A 514 5.39 -7.36 -7.64
N GLY A 515 4.68 -6.81 -8.64
CA GLY A 515 5.25 -6.49 -9.96
C GLY A 515 5.37 -7.69 -10.92
N ALA A 516 5.01 -8.90 -10.49
CA ALA A 516 5.15 -10.12 -11.28
C ALA A 516 4.33 -10.12 -12.58
N GLU A 517 3.31 -9.27 -12.66
CA GLU A 517 2.51 -9.03 -13.86
C GLU A 517 3.39 -8.60 -15.06
N THR A 518 4.50 -7.92 -14.78
CA THR A 518 5.34 -7.23 -15.77
C THR A 518 6.64 -7.97 -16.12
N TRP A 519 6.84 -9.18 -15.58
CA TRP A 519 8.12 -9.89 -15.70
C TRP A 519 8.22 -10.77 -16.96
N PRO A 520 9.20 -10.54 -17.85
CA PRO A 520 9.65 -11.53 -18.85
C PRO A 520 10.49 -12.65 -18.21
N ILE A 521 9.87 -13.47 -17.36
CA ILE A 521 10.58 -14.46 -16.53
C ILE A 521 11.22 -15.58 -17.37
N LYS A 522 12.48 -15.93 -17.06
CA LYS A 522 13.17 -17.11 -17.64
C LYS A 522 12.88 -18.37 -16.81
N LYS A 523 12.97 -19.55 -17.43
CA LYS A 523 12.81 -20.85 -16.73
C LYS A 523 13.79 -21.03 -15.54
N THR A 524 14.99 -20.43 -15.61
CA THR A 524 15.94 -20.43 -14.50
C THR A 524 15.46 -19.60 -13.30
N GLN A 525 14.84 -18.44 -13.57
CA GLN A 525 14.29 -17.54 -12.55
C GLN A 525 13.01 -18.12 -11.94
N GLU A 526 12.17 -18.77 -12.76
CA GLU A 526 11.01 -19.54 -12.32
C GLU A 526 11.41 -20.62 -11.29
N LYS A 527 12.44 -21.42 -11.61
CA LYS A 527 13.01 -22.40 -10.69
C LYS A 527 13.54 -21.76 -9.40
N LYS A 528 14.20 -20.60 -9.46
CA LYS A 528 14.67 -19.88 -8.26
C LYS A 528 13.49 -19.51 -7.33
N LEU A 529 12.40 -19.00 -7.88
CA LEU A 529 11.19 -18.68 -7.11
C LEU A 529 10.57 -19.93 -6.48
N GLU A 530 10.46 -21.02 -7.24
CA GLU A 530 9.90 -22.28 -6.75
C GLU A 530 10.74 -22.90 -5.63
N VAL A 531 12.07 -22.86 -5.75
CA VAL A 531 12.98 -23.33 -4.69
C VAL A 531 12.80 -22.51 -3.42
N ALA A 532 12.72 -21.18 -3.53
CA ALA A 532 12.51 -20.32 -2.38
C ALA A 532 11.13 -20.55 -1.73
N GLU A 533 10.05 -20.66 -2.51
CA GLU A 533 8.71 -20.99 -1.99
C GLU A 533 8.72 -22.36 -1.29
N MET A 534 9.27 -23.40 -1.93
CA MET A 534 9.31 -24.73 -1.33
C MET A 534 10.13 -24.79 -0.04
N ARG A 535 11.19 -23.98 0.09
CA ARG A 535 11.92 -23.84 1.36
C ARG A 535 11.03 -23.26 2.46
N MET A 536 10.27 -22.20 2.17
CA MET A 536 9.31 -21.62 3.13
C MET A 536 8.23 -22.63 3.52
N LEU A 537 7.68 -23.39 2.56
CA LEU A 537 6.63 -24.39 2.78
C LEU A 537 7.12 -25.61 3.57
N ARG A 538 8.38 -26.02 3.37
CA ARG A 538 9.00 -27.11 4.13
C ARG A 538 9.21 -26.71 5.58
N TRP A 539 9.75 -25.52 5.82
CA TRP A 539 9.99 -25.02 7.17
C TRP A 539 8.71 -24.85 7.99
N MET A 540 7.64 -24.31 7.42
CA MET A 540 6.35 -24.20 8.12
C MET A 540 5.74 -25.57 8.49
N CYS A 541 6.07 -26.60 7.72
CA CYS A 541 5.66 -27.98 7.98
C CYS A 541 6.60 -28.72 8.95
N GLY A 542 7.74 -28.12 9.34
CA GLY A 542 8.76 -28.78 10.15
C GLY A 542 9.47 -29.92 9.40
N VAL A 543 9.51 -29.86 8.08
CA VAL A 543 10.07 -30.91 7.20
C VAL A 543 11.38 -30.42 6.59
N THR A 544 12.40 -31.27 6.58
CA THR A 544 13.70 -31.04 5.98
C THR A 544 13.80 -31.73 4.60
N ARG A 545 14.97 -31.63 3.95
CA ARG A 545 15.25 -32.43 2.74
C ARG A 545 15.55 -33.89 3.07
N TYR A 546 16.04 -34.18 4.28
CA TYR A 546 16.39 -35.53 4.73
C TYR A 546 15.16 -36.44 4.89
N ASP A 547 13.99 -35.86 5.18
CA ASP A 547 12.73 -36.60 5.31
C ASP A 547 12.21 -37.19 3.99
N ARG A 548 12.84 -36.87 2.85
CA ARG A 548 12.51 -37.36 1.49
C ARG A 548 11.02 -37.22 1.10
N ILE A 549 10.29 -36.29 1.73
CA ILE A 549 8.89 -36.01 1.40
C ILE A 549 8.78 -35.31 0.04
N ARG A 550 7.94 -35.84 -0.86
CA ARG A 550 7.67 -35.27 -2.19
C ARG A 550 7.03 -33.88 -2.10
N ASN A 551 7.45 -32.94 -2.97
CA ASN A 551 6.91 -31.57 -3.02
C ASN A 551 5.38 -31.54 -3.20
N LYS A 552 4.84 -32.44 -4.05
CA LYS A 552 3.39 -32.58 -4.28
C LYS A 552 2.60 -32.81 -2.98
N ARG A 553 3.16 -33.59 -2.03
CA ARG A 553 2.52 -33.85 -0.72
C ARG A 553 2.49 -32.61 0.15
N ILE A 554 3.59 -31.85 0.19
CA ILE A 554 3.67 -30.60 0.97
C ILE A 554 2.68 -29.56 0.44
N ARG A 555 2.63 -29.37 -0.89
CA ARG A 555 1.68 -28.46 -1.55
C ARG A 555 0.23 -28.86 -1.30
N GLY A 556 -0.08 -30.16 -1.39
CA GLY A 556 -1.42 -30.69 -1.07
C GLY A 556 -1.82 -30.49 0.40
N THR A 557 -0.86 -30.62 1.33
CA THR A 557 -1.11 -30.43 2.77
C THR A 557 -1.33 -28.95 3.11
N THR A 558 -0.55 -28.07 2.48
CA THR A 558 -0.62 -26.61 2.69
C THR A 558 -1.67 -25.91 1.83
N LYS A 559 -2.25 -26.61 0.84
CA LYS A 559 -3.21 -26.06 -0.14
C LYS A 559 -2.65 -24.83 -0.86
N VAL A 560 -1.40 -24.97 -1.33
CA VAL A 560 -0.59 -23.93 -1.96
C VAL A 560 -0.14 -24.39 -3.34
N ILE A 561 -0.70 -23.78 -4.40
CA ILE A 561 -0.23 -24.00 -5.77
C ILE A 561 1.18 -23.42 -5.98
N GLU A 562 1.85 -23.89 -7.02
CA GLU A 562 3.13 -23.38 -7.50
C GLU A 562 3.06 -21.88 -7.80
N ILE A 563 4.07 -21.15 -7.33
CA ILE A 563 4.15 -19.73 -7.58
C ILE A 563 4.24 -19.38 -9.07
N SER A 564 4.95 -20.18 -9.86
CA SER A 564 5.05 -20.01 -11.31
C SER A 564 3.67 -19.90 -11.96
N LYS A 565 2.75 -20.79 -11.60
CA LYS A 565 1.35 -20.73 -12.03
C LYS A 565 0.63 -19.47 -11.54
N LYS A 566 0.92 -18.97 -10.34
CA LYS A 566 0.37 -17.68 -9.90
C LYS A 566 0.97 -16.49 -10.66
N VAL A 567 2.24 -16.53 -11.05
CA VAL A 567 2.87 -15.49 -11.89
C VAL A 567 2.22 -15.48 -13.27
N GLN A 568 2.03 -16.64 -13.88
CA GLN A 568 1.29 -16.82 -15.14
C GLN A 568 -0.13 -16.23 -15.06
N GLU A 569 -0.89 -16.59 -14.02
CA GLU A 569 -2.25 -16.04 -13.80
C GLU A 569 -2.23 -14.50 -13.78
N ARG A 570 -1.29 -13.90 -13.04
CA ARG A 570 -1.18 -12.44 -12.93
C ARG A 570 -0.78 -11.76 -14.24
N ARG A 571 0.16 -12.36 -14.99
CA ARG A 571 0.60 -11.84 -16.28
C ARG A 571 -0.52 -11.90 -17.33
N LEU A 572 -1.29 -12.98 -17.39
CA LEU A 572 -2.45 -13.07 -18.28
C LEU A 572 -3.58 -12.11 -17.87
N GLN A 573 -3.85 -11.96 -16.56
CA GLN A 573 -4.82 -10.96 -16.08
C GLN A 573 -4.41 -9.54 -16.45
N TRP A 574 -3.11 -9.22 -16.36
CA TRP A 574 -2.56 -7.94 -16.80
C TRP A 574 -2.65 -7.77 -18.32
N TYR A 575 -2.34 -8.80 -19.10
CA TYR A 575 -2.50 -8.78 -20.55
C TYR A 575 -3.92 -8.40 -20.97
N GLY A 576 -4.93 -9.11 -20.45
CA GLY A 576 -6.31 -8.76 -20.74
C GLY A 576 -6.70 -7.36 -20.25
N HIS A 577 -6.11 -6.90 -19.13
CA HIS A 577 -6.32 -5.52 -18.64
C HIS A 577 -5.77 -4.47 -19.59
N VAL A 578 -4.59 -4.66 -20.17
CA VAL A 578 -4.03 -3.74 -21.16
C VAL A 578 -4.78 -3.81 -22.48
N MET A 579 -5.17 -5.01 -22.95
CA MET A 579 -5.86 -5.17 -24.22
C MET A 579 -7.26 -4.57 -24.26
N ARG A 580 -7.98 -4.58 -23.13
CA ARG A 580 -9.29 -3.93 -22.99
C ARG A 580 -9.25 -2.39 -22.98
N ARG A 581 -8.07 -1.78 -22.89
CA ARG A 581 -7.96 -0.31 -22.88
C ARG A 581 -8.01 0.24 -24.31
N GLU A 582 -8.40 1.51 -24.38
CA GLU A 582 -8.37 2.31 -25.60
C GLU A 582 -6.98 2.31 -26.25
N GLU A 583 -6.94 2.41 -27.58
CA GLU A 583 -5.68 2.44 -28.35
C GLU A 583 -4.76 3.59 -27.94
N ASN A 584 -5.34 4.71 -27.49
CA ASN A 584 -4.57 5.86 -27.07
C ASN A 584 -3.89 5.69 -25.70
N ASN A 585 -4.19 4.64 -24.94
CA ASN A 585 -3.58 4.40 -23.64
C ASN A 585 -2.07 4.16 -23.74
N ILE A 586 -1.29 4.84 -22.90
CA ILE A 586 0.19 4.79 -22.90
C ILE A 586 0.72 3.35 -22.82
N ALA A 587 0.15 2.50 -21.96
CA ALA A 587 0.63 1.12 -21.82
C ALA A 587 0.45 0.31 -23.11
N LYS A 588 -0.62 0.56 -23.87
CA LYS A 588 -0.92 -0.09 -25.15
C LYS A 588 -0.04 0.48 -26.27
N LYS A 589 0.09 1.82 -26.34
CA LYS A 589 1.02 2.52 -27.23
C LYS A 589 2.43 1.96 -27.09
N VAL A 590 2.98 1.92 -25.87
CA VAL A 590 4.36 1.46 -25.61
C VAL A 590 4.56 -0.01 -25.95
N MET A 591 3.55 -0.86 -25.75
CA MET A 591 3.59 -2.25 -26.19
C MET A 591 3.73 -2.36 -27.72
N ASN A 592 3.11 -1.43 -28.45
CA ASN A 592 3.07 -1.39 -29.91
C ASN A 592 4.18 -0.52 -30.54
N ILE A 593 5.01 0.18 -29.75
CA ILE A 593 6.14 0.95 -30.29
C ILE A 593 7.06 0.02 -31.10
N GLU A 594 7.40 0.48 -32.30
CA GLU A 594 8.45 -0.09 -33.13
C GLU A 594 9.71 0.78 -33.02
N VAL A 595 10.82 0.14 -32.62
CA VAL A 595 12.13 0.80 -32.54
C VAL A 595 12.94 0.37 -33.75
N GLU A 596 13.49 1.32 -34.49
CA GLU A 596 14.34 1.04 -35.64
C GLU A 596 15.64 0.33 -35.25
N GLY A 597 16.22 -0.40 -36.21
CA GLY A 597 17.51 -1.08 -36.02
C GLY A 597 17.42 -2.60 -36.00
N ARG A 598 18.58 -3.23 -35.81
CA ARG A 598 18.76 -4.68 -35.94
C ARG A 598 18.70 -5.36 -34.58
N ARG A 599 18.05 -6.53 -34.55
CA ARG A 599 18.05 -7.40 -33.37
C ARG A 599 19.38 -8.13 -33.26
N LYS A 600 19.90 -8.28 -32.05
CA LYS A 600 21.12 -9.05 -31.79
C LYS A 600 21.00 -10.47 -32.37
N ARG A 601 22.00 -10.89 -33.17
CA ARG A 601 22.10 -12.28 -33.69
C ARG A 601 22.35 -13.26 -32.54
N GLY A 602 21.82 -14.49 -32.66
CA GLY A 602 21.98 -15.56 -31.67
C GLY A 602 20.75 -15.73 -30.78
N ARG A 603 20.93 -15.79 -29.45
CA ARG A 603 19.85 -15.96 -28.46
C ARG A 603 19.39 -14.59 -27.93
N PRO A 604 18.38 -13.94 -28.53
CA PRO A 604 17.89 -12.66 -28.05
C PRO A 604 17.26 -12.79 -26.66
N ARG A 605 17.10 -11.64 -25.98
CA ARG A 605 16.36 -11.60 -24.72
C ARG A 605 14.91 -11.99 -24.97
N ARG A 606 14.34 -12.70 -24.00
CA ARG A 606 12.94 -13.11 -23.98
C ARG A 606 12.07 -11.89 -23.72
N ARG A 607 11.02 -11.72 -24.52
CA ARG A 607 10.07 -10.61 -24.39
C ARG A 607 9.00 -10.93 -23.38
N TRP A 608 8.37 -9.90 -22.84
CA TRP A 608 7.17 -10.07 -22.03
C TRP A 608 6.04 -10.70 -22.86
N LYS A 609 5.89 -10.28 -24.13
CA LYS A 609 4.92 -10.86 -25.07
C LYS A 609 5.19 -12.35 -25.36
N ASP A 610 6.46 -12.76 -25.47
CA ASP A 610 6.82 -14.18 -25.63
C ASP A 610 6.34 -15.01 -24.42
N CYS A 611 6.43 -14.46 -23.20
CA CYS A 611 5.88 -15.10 -22.00
C CYS A 611 4.35 -15.20 -22.03
N VAL A 612 3.67 -14.15 -22.50
CA VAL A 612 2.21 -14.16 -22.65
C VAL A 612 1.79 -15.23 -23.66
N ASP A 613 2.44 -15.29 -24.82
CA ASP A 613 2.05 -16.22 -25.88
C ASP A 613 2.30 -17.68 -25.46
N GLU A 614 3.38 -17.96 -24.71
CA GLU A 614 3.59 -19.27 -24.07
C GLU A 614 2.52 -19.57 -23.01
N ASP A 615 2.15 -18.59 -22.18
CA ASP A 615 1.12 -18.77 -21.15
C ASP A 615 -0.28 -19.03 -21.76
N LEU A 616 -0.62 -18.34 -22.86
CA LEU A 616 -1.86 -18.56 -23.60
C LEU A 616 -1.90 -19.98 -24.18
N LYS A 617 -0.80 -20.44 -24.77
CA LYS A 617 -0.65 -21.82 -25.26
C LYS A 617 -0.78 -22.85 -24.15
N GLU A 618 -0.12 -22.64 -23.01
CA GLU A 618 -0.25 -23.55 -21.84
C GLU A 618 -1.69 -23.62 -21.31
N LYS A 619 -2.48 -22.56 -21.50
CA LYS A 619 -3.88 -22.46 -21.05
C LYS A 619 -4.90 -22.82 -22.14
N ASN A 620 -4.46 -23.12 -23.36
CA ASN A 620 -5.31 -23.32 -24.54
C ASN A 620 -6.28 -22.14 -24.78
N LEU A 621 -5.76 -20.91 -24.71
CA LEU A 621 -6.51 -19.67 -24.98
C LEU A 621 -6.03 -19.04 -26.28
N THR A 622 -6.95 -18.48 -27.08
CA THR A 622 -6.57 -17.74 -28.30
C THR A 622 -6.03 -16.36 -27.97
N GLY A 623 -6.44 -15.80 -26.84
CA GLY A 623 -6.08 -14.46 -26.43
C GLY A 623 -7.01 -13.38 -26.97
N ASP A 624 -8.19 -13.76 -27.47
CA ASP A 624 -9.30 -12.86 -27.85
C ASP A 624 -10.43 -12.86 -26.80
N GLU A 625 -10.42 -13.85 -25.91
CA GLU A 625 -11.43 -14.04 -24.85
C GLU A 625 -11.29 -12.99 -23.73
N TYR A 626 -10.40 -12.00 -23.87
CA TYR A 626 -10.20 -10.95 -22.87
C TYR A 626 -11.34 -9.93 -22.81
N GLY A 627 -12.24 -9.88 -23.81
CA GLY A 627 -13.32 -8.90 -23.89
C GLY A 627 -14.17 -8.85 -22.61
N ASP A 628 -14.62 -10.01 -22.13
CA ASP A 628 -15.32 -10.12 -20.85
C ASP A 628 -14.33 -10.27 -19.67
N ARG A 629 -14.37 -9.30 -18.74
CA ARG A 629 -13.46 -9.28 -17.57
C ARG A 629 -13.69 -10.45 -16.61
N GLY A 630 -14.94 -10.88 -16.43
CA GLY A 630 -15.32 -11.96 -15.53
C GLY A 630 -14.85 -13.32 -16.06
N GLN A 631 -15.19 -13.59 -17.32
CA GLN A 631 -14.76 -14.77 -18.06
C GLN A 631 -13.23 -14.85 -18.13
N TRP A 632 -12.56 -13.77 -18.50
CA TRP A 632 -11.09 -13.73 -18.57
C TRP A 632 -10.43 -14.06 -17.23
N LYS A 633 -10.96 -13.52 -16.13
CA LYS A 633 -10.48 -13.86 -14.78
C LYS A 633 -10.66 -15.33 -14.47
N GLN A 634 -11.75 -15.95 -14.89
CA GLN A 634 -12.02 -17.36 -14.64
C GLN A 634 -11.10 -18.27 -15.47
N LEU A 635 -10.92 -17.98 -16.76
CA LEU A 635 -10.04 -18.73 -17.67
C LEU A 635 -8.57 -18.71 -17.23
N THR A 636 -8.10 -17.52 -16.82
CA THR A 636 -6.70 -17.32 -16.39
C THR A 636 -6.42 -17.82 -14.98
N LYS A 637 -7.45 -18.08 -14.16
CA LYS A 637 -7.31 -18.49 -12.76
C LYS A 637 -6.53 -19.80 -12.63
N ASN A 638 -5.60 -19.84 -11.68
CA ASN A 638 -4.89 -21.05 -11.29
C ASN A 638 -5.28 -21.41 -9.84
N SER A 639 -6.36 -22.18 -9.67
CA SER A 639 -6.92 -22.51 -8.36
C SER A 639 -5.93 -23.25 -7.46
N ASP A 640 -5.87 -22.87 -6.17
CA ASP A 640 -5.12 -23.66 -5.20
C ASP A 640 -5.75 -25.06 -5.06
N PRO A 641 -4.98 -26.10 -4.68
CA PRO A 641 -5.52 -27.43 -4.46
C PRO A 641 -6.66 -27.41 -3.42
N VAL A 642 -7.76 -28.10 -3.71
CA VAL A 642 -8.89 -28.36 -2.80
C VAL A 642 -8.45 -29.26 -1.66
#